data_AF-A0A7W0QPE3-F1
#
_entry.id   AF-A0A7W0QPE3-F1
#
_cell.length_a   1.000
_cell.length_b   1.000
_cell.length_c   1.000
_cell.angle_alpha   90.00
_cell.angle_beta   90.00
_cell.angle_gamma   90.00
#
_symmetry.space_group_name_H-M   'P 1'
#
loop_
_entity.id
_entity.type
_entity.pdbx_description
1 polymer ?
#
loop_
_entity_poly.entity_id
_entity_poly.type
_entity_poly.pdbx_seq_one_letter_code
_entity_poly.pdbx_strand_id
1 'polypeptide(L)'
;GEDTGASHDLEEVVDHEFALSSGPVDYRDVTIIDASEPKRLDISVQVPVEDMARIGGPHGRRGQGAEAASASPADQIRSGPAAQSPGPPSIWTAIHPRLLELIQTHRSTLIFVNSRRLAERLAGALNELAEAPLVRAHHGSLARAQRVEIEDLLKAGHLRGLVATSSLELGIDMGAIDLVVQIESPPSVASGLQRIGRAGHRIEEVSTGIIFPKFRGDLISCAAVTRAMRRGEVEPSRYPRNPLDVLAQQIVAMVSVETWAVDELYLAVRGAAPYAELSRRVFEGVLDMLSGRYPSDEFAELRPRVTWDRVNGLVAGRQGAKQVAIANAGTIPDRGLYGVFLLGADRDRARVGELDEEMVFEARPGETFLLGASTWRIEQITHDRVIVSPAPGEPGKMPFWKGEAGGRPIELGFAIGKLVRELRHQRPDAAHARLVGEHGLDALAATNLLQYLDDQQRAVDAVPDDRTLIIERTKDDLGDWRVLVLSSLGSRVHAPWAMAVSARLRDELGIEAETMWGDDGFVVRLPETDAPPDPALMLPDPEEVEGQILRQLGSTALFSARFREAAGRALLLPRRRPGARAPLWQQRKRAADLLTVASRYGSFPIILETYREVLRDVFDLPALIDVLRRIRSRSIRVATIETRTPSPFASSLLFNYVANYIYEGDAPLAERRAQALSVDQSQLRELIGEAELRDLLDTTAIETVEADVQLLPEKYHAKSTDAVHDVLLRIGDLTRDEISARALPGVATAAVPALLHARRAVEIAIAGEPRMVAVENAARYRDALGTPLPSGLPASLLEPSLDAMGDLVKRYARTHGPFASSDIAVRFGLPLGPVEATLATLTGAGRLVEGAFRPGGRGREWCDVEVLRSIRRRSLARLRQEVEPVEAQVLGRFLTQWHGIGRLRGGLDALLDTIEQLQGVPLV
;
A
#
# COMPACT_ATOMS: atom_id res chain seq x y z
N GLY A 1 5.63 3.00 -52.18
CA GLY A 1 4.45 3.86 -52.35
C GLY A 1 3.31 3.08 -51.74
N GLU A 2 3.07 3.30 -50.46
CA GLU A 2 2.18 2.49 -49.62
C GLU A 2 1.46 3.39 -48.60
N ASP A 3 0.22 3.01 -48.35
CA ASP A 3 -0.67 3.30 -47.23
C ASP A 3 -1.17 4.73 -46.97
N THR A 4 -2.36 5.00 -47.52
CA THR A 4 -3.28 6.10 -47.13
C THR A 4 -4.70 5.56 -46.85
N GLY A 5 -4.82 4.37 -46.24
CA GLY A 5 -6.11 3.66 -46.12
C GLY A 5 -6.78 3.61 -44.74
N ALA A 6 -6.26 4.27 -43.70
CA ALA A 6 -6.68 3.97 -42.31
C ALA A 6 -7.44 5.09 -41.56
N SER A 7 -7.76 6.24 -42.19
CA SER A 7 -8.43 7.35 -41.47
C SER A 7 -9.92 7.50 -41.75
N HIS A 8 -10.50 6.76 -42.71
CA HIS A 8 -11.91 6.94 -43.10
C HIS A 8 -12.91 6.04 -42.35
N ASP A 9 -12.45 5.04 -41.60
CA ASP A 9 -13.34 4.03 -40.98
C ASP A 9 -13.85 4.41 -39.57
N LEU A 10 -13.22 5.37 -38.87
CA LEU A 10 -13.57 5.69 -37.48
C LEU A 10 -14.72 6.68 -37.36
N GLU A 11 -14.85 7.63 -38.28
CA GLU A 11 -15.99 8.58 -38.31
C GLU A 11 -17.28 7.88 -38.76
N GLU A 12 -17.22 6.99 -39.77
CA GLU A 12 -18.38 6.20 -40.19
C GLU A 12 -18.88 5.23 -39.11
N VAL A 13 -17.98 4.62 -38.34
CA VAL A 13 -18.36 3.72 -37.22
C VAL A 13 -19.05 4.50 -36.09
N VAL A 14 -18.58 5.71 -35.76
CA VAL A 14 -19.21 6.55 -34.74
C VAL A 14 -20.57 7.08 -35.20
N ASP A 15 -20.68 7.55 -36.45
CA ASP A 15 -21.96 8.00 -37.00
C ASP A 15 -22.99 6.86 -37.09
N HIS A 16 -22.55 5.62 -37.34
CA HIS A 16 -23.45 4.47 -37.39
C HIS A 16 -23.86 3.94 -36.01
N GLU A 17 -23.02 4.10 -34.98
CA GLU A 17 -23.33 3.72 -33.58
C GLU A 17 -24.34 4.68 -32.93
N PHE A 18 -24.36 5.95 -33.35
CA PHE A 18 -25.28 6.99 -32.84
C PHE A 18 -26.38 7.42 -33.83
N ALA A 19 -26.45 6.83 -35.02
CA ALA A 19 -27.57 7.03 -35.93
C ALA A 19 -28.86 6.53 -35.28
N LEU A 20 -29.74 7.46 -34.92
CA LEU A 20 -31.09 7.16 -34.43
C LEU A 20 -31.80 6.27 -35.44
N SER A 21 -32.12 5.03 -35.06
CA SER A 21 -32.89 4.14 -35.90
C SER A 21 -34.26 4.77 -36.17
N SER A 22 -34.55 5.06 -37.44
CA SER A 22 -35.78 5.72 -37.89
C SER A 22 -36.99 4.77 -37.99
N GLY A 23 -36.94 3.65 -37.26
CA GLY A 23 -38.05 2.70 -37.12
C GLY A 23 -38.92 3.00 -35.89
N PRO A 24 -40.15 2.45 -35.81
CA PRO A 24 -40.93 2.51 -34.58
C PRO A 24 -40.13 1.85 -33.45
N VAL A 25 -39.86 2.60 -32.38
CA VAL A 25 -39.13 2.12 -31.21
C VAL A 25 -40.03 1.11 -30.49
N ASP A 26 -39.64 -0.16 -30.53
CA ASP A 26 -40.31 -1.20 -29.77
C ASP A 26 -39.87 -1.07 -28.31
N TYR A 27 -40.70 -0.44 -27.50
CA TYR A 27 -40.43 -0.29 -26.08
C TYR A 27 -40.56 -1.66 -25.42
N ARG A 28 -39.52 -2.07 -24.70
CA ARG A 28 -39.56 -3.24 -23.81
C ARG A 28 -40.70 -3.01 -22.82
N ASP A 29 -41.48 -4.04 -22.50
CA ASP A 29 -42.45 -3.94 -21.40
C ASP A 29 -41.72 -3.53 -20.12
N VAL A 30 -42.07 -2.36 -19.58
CA VAL A 30 -41.49 -1.83 -18.34
C VAL A 30 -42.56 -1.89 -17.26
N THR A 31 -42.24 -2.52 -16.14
CA THR A 31 -43.04 -2.43 -14.92
C THR A 31 -42.50 -1.30 -14.06
N ILE A 32 -43.33 -0.32 -13.75
CA ILE A 32 -43.00 0.72 -12.76
C ILE A 32 -43.19 0.10 -11.37
N ILE A 33 -42.14 0.12 -10.56
CA ILE A 33 -42.15 -0.37 -9.19
C ILE A 33 -42.02 0.77 -8.20
N ASP A 34 -42.67 0.63 -7.04
CA ASP A 34 -42.46 1.53 -5.92
C ASP A 34 -41.15 1.16 -5.20
N ALA A 35 -40.07 1.89 -5.51
CA ALA A 35 -38.78 1.69 -4.88
C ALA A 35 -38.72 2.16 -3.41
N SER A 36 -39.81 2.72 -2.86
CA SER A 36 -39.89 3.13 -1.46
C SER A 36 -40.30 2.00 -0.52
N GLU A 37 -40.86 0.89 -1.04
CA GLU A 37 -41.18 -0.27 -0.21
C GLU A 37 -39.90 -0.97 0.28
N PRO A 38 -39.77 -1.21 1.60
CA PRO A 38 -38.64 -1.96 2.14
C PRO A 38 -38.60 -3.38 1.58
N LYS A 39 -37.42 -3.81 1.13
CA LYS A 39 -37.19 -5.19 0.72
C LYS A 39 -37.53 -6.13 1.89
N ARG A 40 -38.33 -7.18 1.61
CA ARG A 40 -38.67 -8.19 2.61
C ARG A 40 -37.47 -9.10 2.85
N LEU A 41 -37.03 -9.17 4.09
CA LEU A 41 -35.86 -9.93 4.51
C LEU A 41 -36.25 -11.04 5.49
N ASP A 42 -35.83 -12.27 5.20
CA ASP A 42 -35.86 -13.38 6.14
C ASP A 42 -34.43 -13.71 6.58
N ILE A 43 -34.01 -13.12 7.69
CA ILE A 43 -32.64 -13.23 8.21
C ILE A 43 -32.64 -13.99 9.53
N SER A 44 -31.81 -15.01 9.62
CA SER A 44 -31.53 -15.71 10.88
C SER A 44 -30.04 -15.73 11.22
N VAL A 45 -29.71 -15.68 12.50
CA VAL A 45 -28.36 -15.89 13.04
C VAL A 45 -28.34 -17.28 13.67
N GLN A 46 -27.52 -18.19 13.14
CA GLN A 46 -27.52 -19.60 13.54
C GLN A 46 -26.21 -20.00 14.23
N VAL A 47 -26.33 -20.77 15.32
CA VAL A 47 -25.20 -21.36 16.03
C VAL A 47 -25.35 -22.89 16.05
N PRO A 48 -24.46 -23.65 15.39
CA PRO A 48 -24.61 -25.10 15.26
C PRO A 48 -24.11 -25.88 16.49
N VAL A 49 -23.75 -25.21 17.58
CA VAL A 49 -23.22 -25.81 18.81
C VAL A 49 -24.02 -25.37 20.03
N GLU A 50 -24.16 -26.25 21.03
CA GLU A 50 -24.89 -25.91 22.26
C GLU A 50 -24.16 -24.83 23.08
N ASP A 51 -22.84 -24.95 23.19
CA ASP A 51 -21.99 -24.04 23.95
C ASP A 51 -20.74 -23.64 23.14
N MET A 52 -20.69 -22.37 22.73
CA MET A 52 -19.54 -21.78 22.01
C MET A 52 -18.32 -21.53 22.90
N ALA A 53 -18.44 -21.63 24.23
CA ALA A 53 -17.31 -21.57 25.15
C ALA A 53 -16.59 -22.93 25.26
N ARG A 54 -17.28 -24.04 24.97
CA ARG A 54 -16.78 -25.41 25.14
C ARG A 54 -17.03 -26.26 23.89
N ILE A 55 -16.31 -25.96 22.83
CA ILE A 55 -16.37 -26.72 21.59
C ILE A 55 -15.72 -28.10 21.84
N GLY A 56 -16.37 -29.21 21.48
CA GLY A 56 -15.77 -30.56 21.50
C GLY A 56 -15.93 -31.41 22.78
N GLY A 57 -16.70 -30.95 23.79
CA GLY A 57 -17.07 -31.81 24.94
C GLY A 57 -18.15 -32.85 24.61
N PRO A 58 -18.41 -33.85 25.47
CA PRO A 58 -19.36 -34.95 25.22
C PRO A 58 -20.83 -34.53 24.98
N HIS A 59 -21.15 -33.24 25.14
CA HIS A 59 -22.48 -32.66 24.90
C HIS A 59 -22.57 -31.92 23.54
N GLY A 60 -21.47 -31.77 22.79
CA GLY A 60 -21.41 -30.98 21.55
C GLY A 60 -21.88 -31.69 20.27
N ARG A 61 -22.50 -32.88 20.34
CA ARG A 61 -22.99 -33.61 19.16
C ARG A 61 -24.49 -33.80 19.23
N ARG A 62 -25.21 -33.29 18.22
CA ARG A 62 -26.63 -33.59 18.01
C ARG A 62 -26.79 -35.07 17.62
N GLY A 63 -27.51 -35.81 18.46
CA GLY A 63 -28.22 -37.06 18.20
C GLY A 63 -27.73 -37.95 17.04
N GLN A 64 -26.80 -38.85 17.33
CA GLN A 64 -26.80 -40.22 16.78
C GLN A 64 -26.49 -41.18 17.93
N GLY A 65 -27.18 -42.32 17.92
CA GLY A 65 -27.39 -43.26 19.03
C GLY A 65 -26.20 -43.51 19.96
N ALA A 66 -26.52 -43.57 21.25
CA ALA A 66 -25.69 -44.22 22.25
C ALA A 66 -25.65 -45.73 21.95
N GLU A 67 -24.53 -46.24 21.43
CA GLU A 67 -24.12 -47.65 21.59
C GLU A 67 -22.65 -47.84 21.15
N ALA A 68 -21.95 -48.76 21.85
CA ALA A 68 -20.52 -49.16 21.77
C ALA A 68 -19.54 -48.34 22.65
N ALA A 69 -19.39 -48.66 23.95
CA ALA A 69 -18.63 -49.78 24.54
C ALA A 69 -17.13 -49.46 24.79
N SER A 70 -16.80 -49.31 26.08
CA SER A 70 -15.61 -49.80 26.80
C SER A 70 -14.31 -50.07 26.03
N ALA A 71 -13.27 -49.27 26.31
CA ALA A 71 -11.88 -49.72 26.23
C ALA A 71 -11.04 -49.04 27.34
N SER A 72 -10.26 -49.85 28.04
CA SER A 72 -9.44 -49.51 29.21
C SER A 72 -8.27 -48.55 28.90
N PRO A 73 -7.75 -47.81 29.90
CA PRO A 73 -6.71 -46.79 29.72
C PRO A 73 -5.28 -47.36 29.63
N ALA A 74 -5.03 -48.36 28.76
CA ALA A 74 -3.74 -49.05 28.70
C ALA A 74 -3.08 -49.21 27.31
N ASP A 75 -3.69 -48.76 26.20
CA ASP A 75 -3.10 -48.92 24.86
C ASP A 75 -2.66 -47.58 24.22
N GLN A 76 -1.86 -46.79 24.94
CA GLN A 76 -1.21 -45.58 24.41
C GLN A 76 0.31 -45.74 24.31
N ILE A 77 0.80 -46.52 23.35
CA ILE A 77 2.09 -46.24 22.69
C ILE A 77 2.01 -46.68 21.22
N ARG A 78 1.77 -45.75 20.31
CA ARG A 78 2.15 -45.89 18.90
C ARG A 78 3.12 -44.77 18.57
N SER A 79 4.41 -45.11 18.53
CA SER A 79 5.49 -44.21 18.12
C SER A 79 5.60 -44.18 16.59
N GLY A 80 5.35 -43.01 15.99
CA GLY A 80 5.57 -42.73 14.57
C GLY A 80 5.43 -41.21 14.30
N PRO A 81 5.92 -40.68 13.16
CA PRO A 81 6.02 -39.23 12.91
C PRO A 81 4.67 -38.52 12.66
N ALA A 82 3.55 -39.20 12.88
CA ALA A 82 2.19 -38.70 12.68
C ALA A 82 1.49 -38.34 14.01
N ALA A 83 2.25 -37.96 15.04
CA ALA A 83 1.70 -37.45 16.29
C ALA A 83 1.68 -35.91 16.28
N GLN A 84 0.85 -35.31 15.42
CA GLN A 84 0.31 -34.00 15.73
C GLN A 84 -0.81 -34.23 16.73
N SER A 85 -0.64 -33.77 17.97
CA SER A 85 -1.73 -33.69 18.95
C SER A 85 -2.96 -33.07 18.27
N PRO A 86 -4.19 -33.58 18.51
CA PRO A 86 -5.37 -32.95 17.95
C PRO A 86 -5.39 -31.50 18.43
N GLY A 87 -5.37 -30.57 17.47
CA GLY A 87 -5.47 -29.15 17.76
C GLY A 87 -6.72 -28.83 18.59
N PRO A 88 -6.77 -27.65 19.23
CA PRO A 88 -7.94 -27.27 20.01
C PRO A 88 -9.22 -27.39 19.17
N PRO A 89 -10.32 -27.88 19.77
CA PRO A 89 -11.58 -28.09 19.06
C PRO A 89 -12.08 -26.79 18.43
N SER A 90 -12.47 -26.86 17.16
CA SER A 90 -12.77 -25.70 16.31
C SER A 90 -14.25 -25.64 15.94
N ILE A 91 -14.84 -24.43 15.96
CA ILE A 91 -16.24 -24.23 15.57
C ILE A 91 -16.50 -24.65 14.12
N TRP A 92 -15.46 -24.62 13.28
CA TRP A 92 -15.52 -25.01 11.87
C TRP A 92 -15.95 -26.46 11.67
N THR A 93 -15.64 -27.35 12.61
CA THR A 93 -16.07 -28.76 12.58
C THR A 93 -17.60 -28.90 12.67
N ALA A 94 -18.29 -27.94 13.29
CA ALA A 94 -19.75 -27.88 13.33
C ALA A 94 -20.36 -27.02 12.21
N ILE A 95 -19.66 -25.97 11.76
CA ILE A 95 -20.12 -25.09 10.68
C ILE A 95 -20.06 -25.78 9.32
N HIS A 96 -18.96 -26.47 8.96
CA HIS A 96 -18.81 -27.07 7.62
C HIS A 96 -19.93 -28.05 7.26
N PRO A 97 -20.32 -29.02 8.12
CA PRO A 97 -21.42 -29.93 7.79
C PRO A 97 -22.76 -29.20 7.61
N ARG A 98 -23.02 -28.19 8.44
CA ARG A 98 -24.25 -27.39 8.34
C ARG A 98 -24.30 -26.58 7.05
N LEU A 99 -23.18 -25.99 6.62
CA LEU A 99 -23.09 -25.29 5.34
C LEU A 99 -23.30 -26.24 4.16
N LEU A 100 -22.71 -27.43 4.21
CA LEU A 100 -22.91 -28.44 3.16
C LEU A 100 -24.38 -28.88 3.06
N GLU A 101 -25.04 -29.10 4.20
CA GLU A 101 -26.48 -29.39 4.25
C GLU A 101 -27.32 -28.27 3.62
N LEU A 102 -27.01 -27.00 3.93
CA LEU A 102 -27.68 -25.84 3.33
C LEU A 102 -27.49 -25.79 1.80
N ILE A 103 -26.27 -26.02 1.31
CA ILE A 103 -25.97 -26.06 -0.13
C ILE A 103 -26.73 -27.20 -0.84
N GLN A 104 -26.86 -28.36 -0.19
CA GLN A 104 -27.56 -29.52 -0.74
C GLN A 104 -29.09 -29.35 -0.76
N THR A 105 -29.64 -28.58 0.18
CA THR A 105 -31.09 -28.34 0.30
C THR A 105 -31.61 -27.18 -0.54
N HIS A 106 -30.74 -26.23 -0.93
CA HIS A 106 -31.10 -25.07 -1.74
C HIS A 106 -30.64 -25.21 -3.19
N ARG A 107 -31.26 -24.49 -4.13
CA ARG A 107 -30.91 -24.53 -5.55
C ARG A 107 -29.51 -23.96 -5.78
N SER A 108 -29.21 -22.79 -5.22
CA SER A 108 -27.90 -22.16 -5.32
C SER A 108 -27.64 -21.27 -4.10
N THR A 109 -26.58 -21.57 -3.36
CA THR A 109 -26.19 -20.85 -2.14
C THR A 109 -24.98 -19.95 -2.38
N LEU A 110 -25.10 -18.66 -2.05
CA LEU A 110 -23.98 -17.72 -2.07
C LEU A 110 -23.48 -17.47 -0.64
N ILE A 111 -22.23 -17.84 -0.37
CA ILE A 111 -21.58 -17.69 0.94
C ILE A 111 -20.63 -16.50 0.92
N PHE A 112 -20.95 -15.42 1.62
CA PHE A 112 -20.06 -14.29 1.80
C PHE A 112 -19.10 -14.49 2.98
N VAL A 113 -17.85 -14.10 2.77
CA VAL A 113 -16.78 -14.09 3.78
C VAL A 113 -16.03 -12.76 3.76
N ASN A 114 -15.48 -12.37 4.90
CA ASN A 114 -14.79 -11.09 5.05
C ASN A 114 -13.32 -11.11 4.58
N SER A 115 -12.77 -12.26 4.18
CA SER A 115 -11.39 -12.35 3.66
C SER A 115 -11.24 -13.32 2.49
N ARG A 116 -10.31 -13.01 1.57
CA ARG A 116 -10.00 -13.85 0.40
C ARG A 116 -9.48 -15.22 0.82
N ARG A 117 -8.61 -15.25 1.84
CA ARG A 117 -8.08 -16.49 2.43
C ARG A 117 -9.19 -17.39 2.96
N LEU A 118 -10.19 -16.81 3.62
CA LEU A 118 -11.32 -17.59 4.12
C LEU A 118 -12.19 -18.12 2.97
N ALA A 119 -12.31 -17.38 1.86
CA ALA A 119 -13.10 -17.81 0.71
C ALA A 119 -12.54 -19.10 0.11
N GLU A 120 -11.24 -19.11 -0.15
CA GLU A 120 -10.51 -20.27 -0.68
C GLU A 120 -10.55 -21.45 0.31
N ARG A 121 -10.23 -21.20 1.58
CA ARG A 121 -10.23 -22.25 2.61
C ARG A 121 -11.59 -22.91 2.78
N LEU A 122 -12.65 -22.12 2.79
CA LEU A 122 -14.01 -22.62 2.97
C LEU A 122 -14.50 -23.39 1.74
N ALA A 123 -14.22 -22.89 0.52
CA ALA A 123 -14.55 -23.61 -0.71
C ALA A 123 -13.82 -24.97 -0.78
N GLY A 124 -12.52 -25.01 -0.45
CA GLY A 124 -11.73 -26.23 -0.37
C GLY A 124 -12.31 -27.23 0.64
N ALA A 125 -12.52 -26.80 1.89
CA ALA A 125 -13.04 -27.66 2.96
C ALA A 125 -14.44 -28.22 2.65
N LEU A 126 -15.32 -27.44 2.00
CA LEU A 126 -16.65 -27.90 1.59
C LEU A 126 -16.58 -28.93 0.46
N ASN A 127 -15.67 -28.76 -0.49
CA ASN A 127 -15.47 -29.73 -1.58
C ASN A 127 -14.86 -31.04 -1.08
N GLU A 128 -13.89 -30.95 -0.16
CA GLU A 128 -13.32 -32.13 0.51
C GLU A 128 -14.41 -32.89 1.27
N LEU A 129 -15.23 -32.19 2.05
CA LEU A 129 -16.33 -32.81 2.81
C LEU A 129 -17.42 -33.39 1.91
N ALA A 130 -17.65 -32.79 0.73
CA ALA A 130 -18.61 -33.27 -0.25
C ALA A 130 -18.07 -34.40 -1.14
N GLU A 131 -16.76 -34.68 -1.09
CA GLU A 131 -16.04 -35.57 -2.02
C GLU A 131 -16.29 -35.22 -3.51
N ALA A 132 -16.62 -33.95 -3.79
CA ALA A 132 -17.00 -33.47 -5.11
C ALA A 132 -16.76 -31.95 -5.25
N PRO A 133 -16.48 -31.44 -6.46
CA PRO A 133 -16.28 -30.00 -6.72
C PRO A 133 -17.61 -29.22 -6.73
N LEU A 134 -18.32 -29.22 -5.61
CA LEU A 134 -19.66 -28.64 -5.43
C LEU A 134 -19.65 -27.11 -5.35
N VAL A 135 -18.55 -26.54 -4.83
CA VAL A 135 -18.42 -25.13 -4.45
C VAL A 135 -17.21 -24.50 -5.13
N ARG A 136 -17.36 -23.26 -5.61
CA ARG A 136 -16.26 -22.44 -6.15
C ARG A 136 -15.95 -21.25 -5.23
N ALA A 137 -14.76 -20.67 -5.37
CA ALA A 137 -14.40 -19.41 -4.72
C ALA A 137 -14.49 -18.25 -5.73
N HIS A 138 -14.88 -17.06 -5.29
CA HIS A 138 -14.93 -15.84 -6.10
C HIS A 138 -14.39 -14.62 -5.36
N HIS A 139 -13.32 -14.02 -5.87
CA HIS A 139 -12.76 -12.79 -5.34
C HIS A 139 -11.93 -12.03 -6.38
N GLY A 140 -11.64 -10.76 -6.12
CA GLY A 140 -10.94 -9.88 -7.06
C GLY A 140 -9.56 -10.34 -7.54
N SER A 141 -8.89 -11.26 -6.83
CA SER A 141 -7.62 -11.84 -7.29
C SER A 141 -7.77 -12.90 -8.41
N LEU A 142 -8.99 -13.33 -8.76
CA LEU A 142 -9.20 -14.28 -9.85
C LEU A 142 -9.14 -13.57 -11.21
N ALA A 143 -8.64 -14.27 -12.22
CA ALA A 143 -8.60 -13.74 -13.58
C ALA A 143 -10.00 -13.39 -14.09
N ARG A 144 -10.09 -12.34 -14.93
CA ARG A 144 -11.37 -11.86 -15.46
C ARG A 144 -12.15 -12.96 -16.20
N ALA A 145 -11.48 -13.76 -17.02
CA ALA A 145 -12.13 -14.85 -17.75
C ALA A 145 -12.78 -15.87 -16.80
N GLN A 146 -12.06 -16.27 -15.74
CA GLN A 146 -12.58 -17.19 -14.74
C GLN A 146 -13.73 -16.57 -13.91
N ARG A 147 -13.65 -15.26 -13.58
CA ARG A 147 -14.75 -14.55 -12.92
C ARG A 147 -16.00 -14.54 -13.78
N VAL A 148 -15.86 -14.20 -15.07
CA VAL A 148 -16.98 -14.23 -16.02
C VAL A 148 -17.56 -15.64 -16.15
N GLU A 149 -16.74 -16.67 -16.27
CA GLU A 149 -17.20 -18.07 -16.31
C GLU A 149 -17.98 -18.44 -15.04
N ILE A 150 -17.45 -18.13 -13.85
CA ILE A 150 -18.12 -18.41 -12.58
C ILE A 150 -19.43 -17.62 -12.47
N GLU A 151 -19.43 -16.35 -12.86
CA GLU A 151 -20.63 -15.49 -12.88
C GLU A 151 -21.70 -16.06 -13.84
N ASP A 152 -21.32 -16.53 -15.03
CA ASP A 152 -22.24 -17.11 -16.00
C ASP A 152 -22.79 -18.46 -15.54
N LEU A 153 -21.96 -19.32 -14.95
CA LEU A 153 -22.40 -20.58 -14.35
C LEU A 153 -23.35 -20.34 -13.17
N LEU A 154 -23.11 -19.29 -12.38
CA LEU A 154 -23.99 -18.88 -11.28
C LEU A 154 -25.33 -18.36 -11.82
N LYS A 155 -25.33 -17.46 -12.81
CA LYS A 155 -26.55 -16.93 -13.47
C LYS A 155 -27.40 -18.05 -14.06
N ALA A 156 -26.76 -19.02 -14.70
CA ALA A 156 -27.41 -20.15 -15.32
C ALA A 156 -27.88 -21.21 -14.29
N GLY A 157 -27.57 -21.05 -13.00
CA GLY A 157 -28.00 -21.96 -11.94
C GLY A 157 -27.26 -23.30 -11.93
N HIS A 158 -26.11 -23.41 -12.59
CA HIS A 158 -25.30 -24.63 -12.63
C HIS A 158 -24.41 -24.79 -11.40
N LEU A 159 -24.14 -23.71 -10.67
CA LEU A 159 -23.39 -23.76 -9.40
C LEU A 159 -24.33 -23.93 -8.21
N ARG A 160 -24.11 -24.98 -7.43
CA ARG A 160 -24.83 -25.24 -6.18
C ARG A 160 -24.35 -24.34 -5.05
N GLY A 161 -23.07 -24.00 -5.02
CA GLY A 161 -22.48 -23.14 -4.00
C GLY A 161 -21.37 -22.25 -4.54
N LEU A 162 -21.29 -21.02 -4.04
CA LEU A 162 -20.22 -20.10 -4.33
C LEU A 162 -19.77 -19.37 -3.06
N VAL A 163 -18.48 -19.36 -2.75
CA VAL A 163 -17.91 -18.59 -1.63
C VAL A 163 -17.26 -17.32 -2.17
N ALA A 164 -17.76 -16.15 -1.76
CA ALA A 164 -17.32 -14.88 -2.30
C ALA A 164 -16.93 -13.85 -1.24
N THR A 165 -16.03 -12.94 -1.61
CA THR A 165 -15.83 -11.69 -0.85
C THR A 165 -16.77 -10.60 -1.37
N SER A 166 -16.52 -9.32 -1.02
CA SER A 166 -17.27 -8.18 -1.54
C SER A 166 -17.26 -8.02 -3.07
N SER A 167 -16.50 -8.86 -3.79
CA SER A 167 -16.51 -8.91 -5.27
C SER A 167 -17.87 -9.18 -5.92
N LEU A 168 -18.80 -9.83 -5.20
CA LEU A 168 -20.18 -10.08 -5.67
C LEU A 168 -21.22 -9.30 -4.84
N GLU A 169 -20.77 -8.34 -4.04
CA GLU A 169 -21.65 -7.52 -3.20
C GLU A 169 -22.47 -6.54 -4.02
N LEU A 170 -21.94 -6.05 -5.15
CA LEU A 170 -22.55 -5.05 -6.02
C LEU A 170 -22.63 -5.56 -7.48
N GLY A 171 -23.73 -5.22 -8.17
CA GLY A 171 -23.73 -5.11 -9.63
C GLY A 171 -24.05 -6.37 -10.45
N ILE A 172 -24.69 -7.39 -9.88
CA ILE A 172 -25.10 -8.59 -10.62
C ILE A 172 -26.52 -9.02 -10.28
N ASP A 173 -27.37 -9.19 -11.30
CA ASP A 173 -28.67 -9.84 -11.15
C ASP A 173 -28.47 -11.36 -11.21
N MET A 174 -28.77 -12.04 -10.11
CA MET A 174 -28.49 -13.45 -9.91
C MET A 174 -29.76 -14.18 -9.45
N GLY A 175 -30.77 -14.20 -10.32
CA GLY A 175 -32.08 -14.83 -10.02
C GLY A 175 -32.04 -16.33 -9.71
N ALA A 176 -30.89 -16.99 -9.84
CA ALA A 176 -30.68 -18.38 -9.47
C ALA A 176 -30.43 -18.59 -7.96
N ILE A 177 -29.98 -17.55 -7.23
CA ILE A 177 -29.62 -17.63 -5.82
C ILE A 177 -30.88 -17.55 -4.96
N ASP A 178 -31.15 -18.61 -4.21
CA ASP A 178 -32.27 -18.72 -3.27
C ASP A 178 -31.84 -18.65 -1.79
N LEU A 179 -30.53 -18.72 -1.51
CA LEU A 179 -29.99 -18.52 -0.17
C LEU A 179 -28.67 -17.74 -0.20
N VAL A 180 -28.55 -16.76 0.70
CA VAL A 180 -27.27 -16.15 1.06
C VAL A 180 -26.86 -16.59 2.46
N VAL A 181 -25.62 -17.02 2.60
CA VAL A 181 -24.99 -17.25 3.90
C VAL A 181 -23.91 -16.19 4.11
N GLN A 182 -23.86 -15.58 5.28
CA GLN A 182 -22.83 -14.62 5.66
C GLN A 182 -22.05 -15.19 6.84
N ILE A 183 -20.74 -15.39 6.64
CA ILE A 183 -19.84 -15.85 7.70
C ILE A 183 -19.27 -14.64 8.42
N GLU A 184 -19.39 -14.60 9.74
CA GLU A 184 -19.10 -13.44 10.59
C GLU A 184 -20.08 -12.28 10.36
N SER A 185 -20.17 -11.35 11.31
CA SER A 185 -20.90 -10.10 11.07
C SER A 185 -20.39 -9.43 9.78
N PRO A 186 -21.29 -8.96 8.89
CA PRO A 186 -20.87 -8.11 7.78
C PRO A 186 -20.22 -6.82 8.32
N PRO A 187 -19.33 -6.18 7.54
CA PRO A 187 -18.55 -5.03 8.01
C PRO A 187 -19.41 -3.77 8.26
N SER A 188 -20.57 -3.69 7.63
CA SER A 188 -21.54 -2.61 7.78
C SER A 188 -22.97 -3.11 7.53
N VAL A 189 -23.97 -2.35 7.99
CA VAL A 189 -25.39 -2.63 7.73
C VAL A 189 -25.67 -2.57 6.24
N ALA A 190 -25.14 -1.56 5.54
CA ALA A 190 -25.28 -1.43 4.09
C ALA A 190 -24.71 -2.65 3.35
N SER A 191 -23.53 -3.13 3.77
CA SER A 191 -22.91 -4.32 3.18
C SER A 191 -23.75 -5.58 3.42
N GLY A 192 -24.27 -5.75 4.64
CA GLY A 192 -25.19 -6.85 4.96
C GLY A 192 -26.43 -6.85 4.07
N LEU A 193 -27.08 -5.69 3.89
CA LEU A 193 -28.25 -5.55 3.03
C LEU A 193 -27.94 -5.87 1.57
N GLN A 194 -26.83 -5.36 1.03
CA GLN A 194 -26.41 -5.63 -0.34
C GLN A 194 -26.09 -7.12 -0.56
N ARG A 195 -25.44 -7.76 0.41
CA ARG A 195 -25.08 -9.19 0.37
C ARG A 195 -26.30 -10.09 0.45
N ILE A 196 -27.11 -9.95 1.49
CA ILE A 196 -28.30 -10.80 1.69
C ILE A 196 -29.35 -10.54 0.60
N GLY A 197 -29.44 -9.29 0.11
CA GLY A 197 -30.29 -8.93 -1.02
C GLY A 197 -30.00 -9.70 -2.32
N ARG A 198 -28.86 -10.41 -2.42
CA ARG A 198 -28.56 -11.29 -3.57
C ARG A 198 -29.43 -12.56 -3.61
N ALA A 199 -29.99 -12.99 -2.48
CA ALA A 199 -30.96 -14.08 -2.45
C ALA A 199 -32.33 -13.57 -2.87
N GLY A 200 -33.06 -14.32 -3.69
CA GLY A 200 -34.42 -13.93 -4.11
C GLY A 200 -34.44 -12.54 -4.74
N HIS A 201 -33.48 -12.29 -5.65
CA HIS A 201 -33.24 -10.99 -6.29
C HIS A 201 -34.31 -10.68 -7.35
N ARG A 202 -35.58 -10.69 -6.93
CA ARG A 202 -36.76 -10.23 -7.66
C ARG A 202 -37.55 -9.27 -6.77
N ILE A 203 -38.38 -8.42 -7.38
CA ILE A 203 -39.10 -7.35 -6.64
C ILE A 203 -39.98 -7.92 -5.52
N GLU A 204 -40.75 -8.99 -5.80
CA GLU A 204 -41.71 -9.56 -4.85
C GLU A 204 -41.17 -10.70 -3.98
N GLU A 205 -39.98 -11.23 -4.30
CA GLU A 205 -39.41 -12.35 -3.55
C GLU A 205 -38.78 -11.88 -2.23
N VAL A 206 -38.85 -12.73 -1.21
CA VAL A 206 -38.18 -12.51 0.08
C VAL A 206 -36.72 -12.89 -0.06
N SER A 207 -35.81 -12.02 0.40
CA SER A 207 -34.39 -12.35 0.45
C SER A 207 -34.07 -13.13 1.72
N THR A 208 -33.73 -14.41 1.56
CA THR A 208 -33.39 -15.32 2.66
C THR A 208 -31.89 -15.30 2.95
N GLY A 209 -31.53 -15.05 4.21
CA GLY A 209 -30.17 -14.91 4.67
C GLY A 209 -29.90 -15.66 5.98
N ILE A 210 -28.75 -16.35 6.08
CA ILE A 210 -28.29 -16.96 7.32
C ILE A 210 -26.91 -16.39 7.68
N ILE A 211 -26.76 -15.88 8.90
CA ILE A 211 -25.48 -15.41 9.43
C ILE A 211 -24.91 -16.46 10.39
N PHE A 212 -23.66 -16.88 10.18
CA PHE A 212 -22.93 -17.77 11.08
C PHE A 212 -21.82 -17.01 11.83
N PRO A 213 -21.99 -16.80 13.15
CA PRO A 213 -20.94 -16.22 13.99
C PRO A 213 -19.76 -17.18 14.12
N LYS A 214 -18.54 -16.64 14.14
CA LYS A 214 -17.31 -17.45 14.30
C LYS A 214 -16.90 -17.65 15.76
N PHE A 215 -17.29 -16.75 16.64
CA PHE A 215 -16.93 -16.76 18.06
C PHE A 215 -17.96 -16.00 18.87
N ARG A 216 -17.88 -16.08 20.21
CA ARG A 216 -18.93 -15.53 21.10
C ARG A 216 -19.10 -14.02 20.98
N GLY A 217 -18.00 -13.25 20.88
CA GLY A 217 -18.08 -11.78 20.69
C GLY A 217 -18.77 -11.36 19.39
N ASP A 218 -18.65 -12.14 18.33
CA ASP A 218 -19.27 -11.89 17.02
C ASP A 218 -20.80 -11.98 17.07
N LEU A 219 -21.38 -12.76 17.99
CA LEU A 219 -22.83 -12.89 18.18
C LEU A 219 -23.51 -11.53 18.44
N ILE A 220 -22.88 -10.68 19.25
CA ILE A 220 -23.45 -9.38 19.60
C ILE A 220 -23.53 -8.49 18.35
N SER A 221 -22.46 -8.49 17.55
CA SER A 221 -22.40 -7.79 16.27
C SER A 221 -23.44 -8.30 15.28
N CYS A 222 -23.58 -9.63 15.15
CA CYS A 222 -24.58 -10.28 14.32
C CYS A 222 -26.02 -9.94 14.74
N ALA A 223 -26.29 -9.88 16.05
CA ALA A 223 -27.59 -9.49 16.58
C ALA A 223 -27.92 -8.01 16.29
N ALA A 224 -26.95 -7.11 16.50
CA ALA A 224 -27.13 -5.68 16.26
C ALA A 224 -27.35 -5.39 14.76
N VAL A 225 -26.50 -5.95 13.90
CA VAL A 225 -26.57 -5.71 12.45
C VAL A 225 -27.84 -6.28 11.83
N THR A 226 -28.29 -7.48 12.24
CA THR A 226 -29.52 -8.08 11.71
C THR A 226 -30.74 -7.20 11.97
N ARG A 227 -30.84 -6.64 13.18
CA ARG A 227 -31.91 -5.70 13.52
C ARG A 227 -31.81 -4.39 12.73
N ALA A 228 -30.62 -3.83 12.60
CA ALA A 228 -30.39 -2.62 11.82
C ALA A 228 -30.76 -2.83 10.33
N MET A 229 -30.41 -4.00 9.77
CA MET A 229 -30.79 -4.41 8.41
C MET A 229 -32.31 -4.49 8.25
N ARG A 230 -33.02 -5.16 9.18
CA ARG A 230 -34.49 -5.24 9.16
C ARG A 230 -35.17 -3.87 9.21
N ARG A 231 -34.50 -2.85 9.75
CA ARG A 231 -35.00 -1.48 9.88
C ARG A 231 -34.47 -0.51 8.83
N GLY A 232 -33.56 -0.94 7.95
CA GLY A 232 -32.90 -0.07 6.99
C GLY A 232 -32.03 1.02 7.64
N GLU A 233 -31.51 0.79 8.85
CA GLU A 233 -30.66 1.72 9.60
C GLU A 233 -29.22 1.70 9.04
N VAL A 234 -29.04 2.09 7.78
CA VAL A 234 -27.74 2.13 7.09
C VAL A 234 -26.90 3.32 7.52
N GLU A 235 -25.58 3.17 7.43
CA GLU A 235 -24.62 4.21 7.76
C GLU A 235 -24.67 5.40 6.77
N PRO A 236 -24.38 6.63 7.23
CA PRO A 236 -24.40 7.80 6.35
C PRO A 236 -23.27 7.73 5.31
N SER A 237 -23.62 7.98 4.04
CA SER A 237 -22.62 8.13 2.98
C SER A 237 -21.92 9.48 3.09
N ARG A 238 -20.58 9.49 3.09
CA ARG A 238 -19.74 10.69 3.10
C ARG A 238 -18.85 10.68 1.86
N TYR A 239 -18.76 11.81 1.16
CA TYR A 239 -17.77 11.98 0.10
C TYR A 239 -16.46 12.56 0.68
N PRO A 240 -15.29 12.18 0.16
CA PRO A 240 -14.02 12.76 0.56
C PRO A 240 -13.99 14.28 0.32
N ARG A 241 -13.46 15.03 1.28
CA ARG A 241 -13.34 16.50 1.18
C ARG A 241 -11.95 16.89 0.70
N ASN A 242 -11.85 17.55 -0.45
CA ASN A 242 -10.62 18.06 -1.05
C ASN A 242 -9.52 16.99 -1.30
N PRO A 243 -9.80 15.84 -1.95
CA PRO A 243 -8.74 14.88 -2.31
C PRO A 243 -7.79 15.46 -3.36
N LEU A 244 -6.59 15.90 -2.93
CA LEU A 244 -5.67 16.72 -3.74
C LEU A 244 -4.92 15.92 -4.80
N ASP A 245 -4.73 14.63 -4.58
CA ASP A 245 -4.13 13.71 -5.54
C ASP A 245 -5.04 13.45 -6.74
N VAL A 246 -6.34 13.24 -6.50
CA VAL A 246 -7.37 13.16 -7.54
C VAL A 246 -7.51 14.51 -8.25
N LEU A 247 -7.44 15.62 -7.50
CA LEU A 247 -7.44 16.96 -8.10
C LEU A 247 -6.26 17.13 -9.07
N ALA A 248 -5.06 16.73 -8.66
CA ALA A 248 -3.88 16.80 -9.50
C ALA A 248 -4.04 15.98 -10.80
N GLN A 249 -4.57 14.76 -10.69
CA GLN A 249 -4.88 13.90 -11.83
C GLN A 249 -5.88 14.56 -12.78
N GLN A 250 -6.98 15.10 -12.26
CA GLN A 250 -8.05 15.70 -13.05
C GLN A 250 -7.60 17.00 -13.72
N ILE A 251 -6.83 17.86 -13.03
CA ILE A 251 -6.26 19.07 -13.63
C ILE A 251 -5.41 18.70 -14.85
N VAL A 252 -4.51 17.70 -14.72
CA VAL A 252 -3.67 17.26 -15.84
C VAL A 252 -4.53 16.72 -16.99
N ALA A 253 -5.60 16.00 -16.70
CA ALA A 253 -6.53 15.52 -17.73
C ALA A 253 -7.25 16.68 -18.44
N MET A 254 -7.79 17.64 -17.69
CA MET A 254 -8.51 18.82 -18.23
C MET A 254 -7.59 19.65 -19.15
N VAL A 255 -6.39 19.98 -18.68
CA VAL A 255 -5.46 20.80 -19.47
C VAL A 255 -4.78 20.06 -20.63
N SER A 256 -4.95 18.73 -20.69
CA SER A 256 -4.49 17.90 -21.82
C SER A 256 -5.47 17.92 -23.01
N VAL A 257 -6.69 18.43 -22.80
CA VAL A 257 -7.70 18.60 -23.85
C VAL A 257 -7.61 20.02 -24.40
N GLU A 258 -7.57 21.02 -23.52
CA GLU A 258 -7.52 22.44 -23.90
C GLU A 258 -6.76 23.28 -22.87
N THR A 259 -6.46 24.53 -23.21
CA THR A 259 -5.85 25.49 -22.26
C THR A 259 -6.95 26.15 -21.44
N TRP A 260 -6.74 26.26 -20.13
CA TRP A 260 -7.71 26.84 -19.21
C TRP A 260 -7.22 28.14 -18.59
N ALA A 261 -8.12 29.10 -18.38
CA ALA A 261 -7.88 30.17 -17.42
C ALA A 261 -7.89 29.60 -15.99
N VAL A 262 -6.94 30.03 -15.15
CA VAL A 262 -6.77 29.53 -13.78
C VAL A 262 -8.04 29.73 -12.95
N ASP A 263 -8.70 30.88 -13.11
CA ASP A 263 -9.91 31.22 -12.36
C ASP A 263 -11.11 30.36 -12.81
N GLU A 264 -11.24 30.12 -14.12
CA GLU A 264 -12.29 29.26 -14.68
C GLU A 264 -12.07 27.80 -14.27
N LEU A 265 -10.82 27.32 -14.30
CA LEU A 265 -10.45 25.99 -13.83
C LEU A 265 -10.78 25.81 -12.35
N TYR A 266 -10.46 26.82 -11.52
CA TYR A 266 -10.79 26.81 -10.09
C TYR A 266 -12.31 26.76 -9.85
N LEU A 267 -13.09 27.54 -10.59
CA LEU A 267 -14.56 27.54 -10.50
C LEU A 267 -15.16 26.20 -10.96
N ALA A 268 -14.67 25.65 -12.07
CA ALA A 268 -15.08 24.34 -12.57
C ALA A 268 -14.82 23.24 -11.52
N VAL A 269 -13.63 23.23 -10.92
CA VAL A 269 -13.29 22.30 -9.83
C VAL A 269 -14.23 22.46 -8.64
N ARG A 270 -14.49 23.70 -8.18
CA ARG A 270 -15.40 23.96 -7.05
C ARG A 270 -16.86 23.64 -7.34
N GLY A 271 -17.24 23.47 -8.61
CA GLY A 271 -18.54 22.95 -8.99
C GLY A 271 -18.77 21.50 -8.54
N ALA A 272 -17.71 20.73 -8.27
CA ALA A 272 -17.82 19.37 -7.78
C ALA A 272 -17.89 19.32 -6.23
N ALA A 273 -18.79 18.49 -5.71
CA ALA A 273 -19.05 18.39 -4.25
C ALA A 273 -17.79 18.16 -3.38
N PRO A 274 -16.84 17.28 -3.76
CA PRO A 274 -15.59 17.09 -3.00
C PRO A 274 -14.77 18.37 -2.80
N TYR A 275 -14.83 19.31 -3.75
CA TYR A 275 -14.00 20.52 -3.79
C TYR A 275 -14.79 21.80 -3.51
N ALA A 276 -16.05 21.71 -3.11
CA ALA A 276 -16.90 22.88 -2.86
C ALA A 276 -16.27 23.88 -1.85
N GLU A 277 -15.48 23.38 -0.90
CA GLU A 277 -14.78 24.15 0.14
C GLU A 277 -13.26 24.28 -0.14
N LEU A 278 -12.79 23.96 -1.35
CA LEU A 278 -11.38 24.04 -1.71
C LEU A 278 -10.89 25.48 -1.68
N SER A 279 -9.90 25.76 -0.83
CA SER A 279 -9.29 27.09 -0.77
C SER A 279 -8.42 27.35 -2.00
N ARG A 280 -8.39 28.61 -2.44
CA ARG A 280 -7.56 29.04 -3.58
C ARG A 280 -6.08 28.71 -3.37
N ARG A 281 -5.57 28.92 -2.15
CA ARG A 281 -4.18 28.62 -1.79
C ARG A 281 -3.81 27.15 -1.97
N VAL A 282 -4.70 26.23 -1.58
CA VAL A 282 -4.43 24.78 -1.72
C VAL A 282 -4.50 24.37 -3.18
N PHE A 283 -5.46 24.90 -3.94
CA PHE A 283 -5.55 24.70 -5.39
C PHE A 283 -4.28 25.17 -6.12
N GLU A 284 -3.80 26.39 -5.82
CA GLU A 284 -2.56 26.93 -6.39
C GLU A 284 -1.33 26.13 -5.94
N GLY A 285 -1.32 25.58 -4.72
CA GLY A 285 -0.26 24.67 -4.29
C GLY A 285 -0.19 23.39 -5.13
N VAL A 286 -1.33 22.84 -5.56
CA VAL A 286 -1.37 21.70 -6.50
C VAL A 286 -0.87 22.13 -7.89
N LEU A 287 -1.24 23.31 -8.37
CA LEU A 287 -0.73 23.85 -9.64
C LEU A 287 0.78 24.10 -9.61
N ASP A 288 1.31 24.65 -8.51
CA ASP A 288 2.74 24.85 -8.30
C ASP A 288 3.48 23.52 -8.41
N MET A 289 3.03 22.49 -7.68
CA MET A 289 3.58 21.14 -7.75
C MET A 289 3.53 20.57 -9.16
N LEU A 290 2.39 20.67 -9.87
CA LEU A 290 2.26 20.16 -11.23
C LEU A 290 3.07 20.96 -12.27
N SER A 291 3.35 22.23 -12.00
CA SER A 291 4.14 23.11 -12.87
C SER A 291 5.65 22.96 -12.67
N GLY A 292 6.09 22.25 -11.63
CA GLY A 292 7.50 22.03 -11.33
C GLY A 292 8.11 23.00 -10.34
N ARG A 293 7.30 23.85 -9.69
CA ARG A 293 7.76 24.75 -8.61
C ARG A 293 7.85 23.93 -7.31
N TYR A 294 9.01 23.32 -7.08
CA TYR A 294 9.28 22.56 -5.86
C TYR A 294 10.06 23.38 -4.84
N PRO A 295 9.87 23.12 -3.54
CA PRO A 295 10.59 23.85 -2.49
C PRO A 295 12.06 23.39 -2.33
N SER A 296 12.50 22.40 -3.10
CA SER A 296 13.87 21.87 -3.10
C SER A 296 14.27 21.33 -4.46
N ASP A 297 15.57 21.41 -4.78
CA ASP A 297 16.13 20.71 -5.94
C ASP A 297 16.19 19.19 -5.72
N GLU A 298 16.03 18.69 -4.50
CA GLU A 298 15.91 17.25 -4.23
C GLU A 298 14.71 16.63 -4.98
N PHE A 299 13.75 17.45 -5.44
CA PHE A 299 12.64 17.04 -6.31
C PHE A 299 12.95 17.05 -7.82
N ALA A 300 14.18 17.34 -8.25
CA ALA A 300 14.53 17.51 -9.67
C ALA A 300 14.28 16.26 -10.55
N GLU A 301 14.01 15.09 -9.96
CA GLU A 301 13.59 13.90 -10.70
C GLU A 301 12.11 13.90 -11.11
N LEU A 302 11.28 14.71 -10.44
CA LEU A 302 9.87 14.86 -10.75
C LEU A 302 9.69 15.68 -12.03
N ARG A 303 8.85 15.16 -12.93
CA ARG A 303 8.54 15.83 -14.19
C ARG A 303 7.29 16.68 -14.07
N PRO A 304 7.34 17.97 -14.40
CA PRO A 304 6.15 18.80 -14.49
C PRO A 304 5.16 18.24 -15.51
N ARG A 305 3.87 18.46 -15.27
CA ARG A 305 2.76 17.99 -16.12
C ARG A 305 2.03 19.13 -16.81
N VAL A 306 2.09 20.32 -16.22
CA VAL A 306 1.42 21.52 -16.73
C VAL A 306 2.42 22.66 -16.89
N THR A 307 2.10 23.59 -17.77
CA THR A 307 2.72 24.91 -17.87
C THR A 307 1.75 25.90 -17.27
N TRP A 308 2.20 26.75 -16.36
CA TRP A 308 1.38 27.79 -15.75
C TRP A 308 1.94 29.18 -16.06
N ASP A 309 1.28 29.87 -17.00
CA ASP A 309 1.50 31.27 -17.29
C ASP A 309 0.77 32.13 -16.25
N ARG A 310 1.53 32.61 -15.27
CA ARG A 310 1.02 33.44 -14.17
C ARG A 310 0.76 34.88 -14.57
N VAL A 311 1.24 35.33 -15.73
CA VAL A 311 1.01 36.70 -16.22
C VAL A 311 -0.38 36.78 -16.86
N ASN A 312 -0.69 35.83 -17.74
CA ASN A 312 -1.99 35.77 -18.40
C ASN A 312 -3.02 34.94 -17.62
N GLY A 313 -2.61 34.25 -16.57
CA GLY A 313 -3.49 33.40 -15.76
C GLY A 313 -3.97 32.16 -16.52
N LEU A 314 -3.09 31.54 -17.32
CA LEU A 314 -3.42 30.38 -18.16
C LEU A 314 -2.64 29.13 -17.73
N VAL A 315 -3.29 27.96 -17.80
CA VAL A 315 -2.68 26.65 -17.56
C VAL A 315 -2.89 25.76 -18.77
N ALA A 316 -1.81 25.17 -19.27
CA ALA A 316 -1.82 24.27 -20.42
C ALA A 316 -1.09 22.95 -20.10
N GLY A 317 -1.53 21.85 -20.71
CA GLY A 317 -0.84 20.56 -20.60
C GLY A 317 0.52 20.58 -21.31
N ARG A 318 1.53 19.96 -20.70
CA ARG A 318 2.84 19.75 -21.34
C ARG A 318 2.83 18.57 -22.29
N GLN A 319 3.84 18.49 -23.16
CA GLN A 319 3.97 17.37 -24.07
C GLN A 319 4.02 16.02 -23.31
N GLY A 320 3.14 15.09 -23.69
CA GLY A 320 2.99 13.79 -23.05
C GLY A 320 2.06 13.75 -21.83
N ALA A 321 1.55 14.89 -21.35
CA ALA A 321 0.57 14.94 -20.26
C ALA A 321 -0.67 14.09 -20.54
N LYS A 322 -1.21 14.17 -21.76
CA LYS A 322 -2.36 13.37 -22.22
C LYS A 322 -2.12 11.85 -22.09
N GLN A 323 -0.96 11.38 -22.54
CA GLN A 323 -0.59 9.95 -22.44
C GLN A 323 -0.47 9.50 -20.98
N VAL A 324 0.13 10.35 -20.12
CA VAL A 324 0.26 10.07 -18.69
C VAL A 324 -1.12 10.01 -18.02
N ALA A 325 -2.00 10.97 -18.31
CA ALA A 325 -3.36 11.00 -17.77
C ALA A 325 -4.16 9.76 -18.16
N ILE A 326 -4.12 9.36 -19.44
CA ILE A 326 -4.81 8.15 -19.94
C ILE A 326 -4.23 6.88 -19.31
N ALA A 327 -2.90 6.74 -19.26
CA ALA A 327 -2.24 5.54 -18.73
C ALA A 327 -2.44 5.35 -17.22
N ASN A 328 -2.80 6.41 -16.52
CA ASN A 328 -2.98 6.43 -15.06
C ASN A 328 -4.40 6.82 -14.66
N ALA A 329 -5.39 6.67 -15.55
CA ALA A 329 -6.78 6.99 -15.24
C ALA A 329 -7.33 6.12 -14.10
N GLY A 330 -8.18 6.73 -13.27
CA GLY A 330 -8.85 6.07 -12.15
C GLY A 330 -8.19 6.31 -10.79
N THR A 331 -8.84 5.84 -9.73
CA THR A 331 -8.45 6.09 -8.33
C THR A 331 -8.07 4.83 -7.55
N ILE A 332 -8.20 3.65 -8.18
CA ILE A 332 -7.87 2.36 -7.56
C ILE A 332 -6.34 2.22 -7.53
N PRO A 333 -5.72 2.10 -6.34
CA PRO A 333 -4.27 2.00 -6.22
C PRO A 333 -3.73 0.67 -6.76
N ASP A 334 -2.48 0.68 -7.23
CA ASP A 334 -1.75 -0.54 -7.57
C ASP A 334 -1.33 -1.23 -6.27
N ARG A 335 -2.08 -2.25 -5.88
CA ARG A 335 -1.70 -3.13 -4.78
C ARG A 335 -0.73 -4.14 -5.37
N GLY A 336 0.44 -4.34 -4.76
CA GLY A 336 1.54 -5.15 -5.28
C GLY A 336 1.13 -6.59 -5.49
N LEU A 337 0.50 -6.87 -6.63
CA LEU A 337 -0.09 -8.13 -6.98
C LEU A 337 0.60 -8.64 -8.24
N TYR A 338 1.20 -9.82 -8.15
CA TYR A 338 1.83 -10.50 -9.28
C TYR A 338 0.77 -11.27 -10.06
N GLY A 339 0.74 -11.08 -11.37
CA GLY A 339 -0.11 -11.92 -12.23
C GLY A 339 0.41 -13.35 -12.25
N VAL A 340 -0.48 -14.33 -12.13
CA VAL A 340 -0.19 -15.76 -12.27
C VAL A 340 -0.58 -16.21 -13.67
N PHE A 341 0.31 -16.89 -14.40
CA PHE A 341 0.13 -17.30 -15.79
C PHE A 341 0.49 -18.77 -16.00
N LEU A 342 -0.23 -19.45 -16.88
CA LEU A 342 0.08 -20.83 -17.27
C LEU A 342 1.39 -20.92 -18.07
N LEU A 343 2.17 -21.97 -17.81
CA LEU A 343 3.36 -22.34 -18.57
C LEU A 343 2.98 -22.64 -20.02
N GLY A 344 3.70 -22.04 -20.97
CA GLY A 344 3.56 -22.33 -22.41
C GLY A 344 2.43 -21.59 -23.13
N ALA A 345 1.76 -20.65 -22.48
CA ALA A 345 0.59 -19.98 -23.06
C ALA A 345 0.85 -18.48 -23.30
N ASP A 346 0.22 -17.93 -24.35
CA ASP A 346 0.47 -16.57 -24.85
C ASP A 346 0.22 -15.47 -23.80
N ARG A 347 0.97 -14.36 -23.91
CA ARG A 347 1.09 -13.30 -22.89
C ARG A 347 -0.24 -12.74 -22.35
N ASP A 348 -1.32 -12.80 -23.13
CA ASP A 348 -2.62 -12.21 -22.78
C ASP A 348 -3.77 -13.23 -22.57
N ARG A 349 -3.58 -14.52 -22.88
CA ARG A 349 -4.69 -15.51 -22.88
C ARG A 349 -4.57 -16.62 -21.82
N ALA A 350 -3.60 -16.51 -20.92
CA ALA A 350 -3.26 -17.60 -20.00
C ALA A 350 -3.19 -17.22 -18.52
N ARG A 351 -3.80 -16.08 -18.17
CA ARG A 351 -3.76 -15.56 -16.81
C ARG A 351 -4.72 -16.33 -15.91
N VAL A 352 -4.21 -16.92 -14.84
CA VAL A 352 -4.94 -17.69 -13.84
C VAL A 352 -5.47 -16.78 -12.72
N GLY A 353 -4.67 -15.80 -12.30
CA GLY A 353 -5.10 -14.83 -11.29
C GLY A 353 -3.98 -13.91 -10.81
N GLU A 354 -4.01 -13.56 -9.52
CA GLU A 354 -3.07 -12.65 -8.87
C GLU A 354 -2.66 -13.14 -7.46
N LEU A 355 -1.38 -13.01 -7.12
CA LEU A 355 -0.83 -13.27 -5.80
C LEU A 355 -0.26 -11.99 -5.17
N ASP A 356 -0.27 -11.91 -3.85
CA ASP A 356 0.38 -10.82 -3.11
C ASP A 356 1.90 -10.85 -3.30
N GLU A 357 2.54 -9.69 -3.51
CA GLU A 357 3.99 -9.57 -3.70
C GLU A 357 4.78 -10.16 -2.53
N GLU A 358 4.30 -9.99 -1.29
CA GLU A 358 5.00 -10.53 -0.12
C GLU A 358 4.97 -12.06 -0.12
N MET A 359 3.84 -12.65 -0.53
CA MET A 359 3.73 -14.10 -0.70
C MET A 359 4.61 -14.61 -1.85
N VAL A 360 4.69 -13.87 -2.95
CA VAL A 360 5.54 -14.22 -4.10
C VAL A 360 7.02 -14.13 -3.73
N PHE A 361 7.39 -13.16 -2.89
CA PHE A 361 8.75 -13.00 -2.41
C PHE A 361 9.21 -14.18 -1.54
N GLU A 362 8.30 -14.76 -0.76
CA GLU A 362 8.57 -15.96 0.04
C GLU A 362 8.54 -17.26 -0.78
N ALA A 363 7.89 -17.26 -1.95
CA ALA A 363 7.66 -18.45 -2.75
C ALA A 363 8.88 -18.85 -3.59
N ARG A 364 9.06 -20.15 -3.83
CA ARG A 364 10.14 -20.69 -4.66
C ARG A 364 9.61 -21.46 -5.87
N PRO A 365 10.33 -21.46 -7.02
CA PRO A 365 10.06 -22.40 -8.10
C PRO A 365 10.06 -23.85 -7.58
N GLY A 366 9.06 -24.63 -7.99
CA GLY A 366 8.75 -25.98 -7.54
C GLY A 366 7.65 -26.06 -6.48
N GLU A 367 7.38 -24.98 -5.74
CA GLU A 367 6.34 -24.98 -4.69
C GLU A 367 4.93 -24.91 -5.28
N THR A 368 3.98 -25.54 -4.59
CA THR A 368 2.56 -25.55 -4.94
C THR A 368 1.76 -24.57 -4.08
N PHE A 369 0.75 -23.91 -4.66
CA PHE A 369 -0.17 -23.04 -3.92
C PHE A 369 -1.61 -23.18 -4.43
N LEU A 370 -2.56 -22.77 -3.59
CA LEU A 370 -4.00 -22.79 -3.92
C LEU A 370 -4.47 -21.44 -4.49
N LEU A 371 -5.20 -21.48 -5.61
CA LEU A 371 -5.86 -20.32 -6.21
C LEU A 371 -7.11 -20.77 -7.00
N GLY A 372 -8.28 -20.24 -6.64
CA GLY A 372 -9.56 -20.62 -7.25
C GLY A 372 -9.96 -22.06 -6.96
N ALA A 373 -9.73 -22.53 -5.73
CA ALA A 373 -9.93 -23.92 -5.29
C ALA A 373 -9.19 -24.99 -6.13
N SER A 374 -8.13 -24.59 -6.85
CA SER A 374 -7.25 -25.47 -7.63
C SER A 374 -5.79 -25.30 -7.18
N THR A 375 -5.02 -26.38 -7.19
CA THR A 375 -3.58 -26.35 -6.87
C THR A 375 -2.76 -26.06 -8.13
N TRP A 376 -1.82 -25.13 -8.00
CA TRP A 376 -0.89 -24.70 -9.04
C TRP A 376 0.55 -24.87 -8.56
N ARG A 377 1.44 -25.37 -9.42
CA ARG A 377 2.88 -25.44 -9.16
C ARG A 377 3.59 -24.27 -9.79
N ILE A 378 4.47 -23.61 -9.04
CA ILE A 378 5.31 -22.52 -9.54
C ILE A 378 6.43 -23.11 -10.40
N GLU A 379 6.48 -22.74 -11.67
CA GLU A 379 7.56 -23.12 -12.58
C GLU A 379 8.65 -22.05 -12.61
N GLN A 380 8.24 -20.78 -12.62
CA GLN A 380 9.17 -19.65 -12.68
C GLN A 380 8.56 -18.40 -12.04
N ILE A 381 9.35 -17.67 -11.26
CA ILE A 381 9.00 -16.34 -10.76
C ILE A 381 9.84 -15.31 -11.53
N THR A 382 9.20 -14.31 -12.11
CA THR A 382 9.86 -13.22 -12.83
C THR A 382 9.60 -11.88 -12.15
N HIS A 383 10.03 -10.75 -12.71
CA HIS A 383 9.88 -9.44 -12.05
C HIS A 383 8.44 -8.91 -11.95
N ASP A 384 7.50 -9.41 -12.76
CA ASP A 384 6.10 -8.92 -12.85
C ASP A 384 5.05 -10.02 -12.81
N ARG A 385 5.45 -11.30 -12.83
CA ARG A 385 4.54 -12.44 -12.89
C ARG A 385 5.12 -13.73 -12.33
N VAL A 386 4.22 -14.64 -11.97
CA VAL A 386 4.49 -16.03 -11.60
C VAL A 386 3.97 -16.94 -12.72
N ILE A 387 4.82 -17.81 -13.24
CA ILE A 387 4.46 -18.81 -14.26
C ILE A 387 4.24 -20.14 -13.55
N VAL A 388 3.12 -20.80 -13.85
CA VAL A 388 2.65 -21.99 -13.15
C VAL A 388 2.18 -23.10 -14.08
N SER A 389 2.18 -24.34 -13.58
CA SER A 389 1.53 -25.49 -14.20
C SER A 389 0.42 -26.04 -13.28
N PRO A 390 -0.64 -26.67 -13.81
CA PRO A 390 -1.65 -27.34 -12.99
C PRO A 390 -1.02 -28.48 -12.18
N ALA A 391 -1.31 -28.57 -10.88
CA ALA A 391 -0.83 -29.65 -10.01
C ALA A 391 -2.00 -30.30 -9.23
N PRO A 392 -2.99 -30.89 -9.93
CA PRO A 392 -4.17 -31.46 -9.29
C PRO A 392 -3.79 -32.63 -8.34
N GLY A 393 -4.37 -32.64 -7.15
CA GLY A 393 -4.14 -33.69 -6.14
C GLY A 393 -2.92 -33.47 -5.25
N GLU A 394 -2.12 -32.42 -5.49
CA GLU A 394 -1.02 -32.04 -4.61
C GLU A 394 -1.49 -31.01 -3.56
N PRO A 395 -1.02 -31.10 -2.30
CA PRO A 395 -1.31 -30.08 -1.30
C PRO A 395 -0.59 -28.77 -1.67
N GLY A 396 -1.29 -27.64 -1.61
CA GLY A 396 -0.73 -26.31 -1.92
C GLY A 396 -0.66 -25.40 -0.70
N LYS A 397 0.40 -24.59 -0.58
CA LYS A 397 0.50 -23.50 0.41
C LYS A 397 -0.61 -22.49 0.15
N MET A 398 -1.28 -22.05 1.21
CA MET A 398 -2.35 -21.05 1.09
C MET A 398 -1.72 -19.66 0.97
N PRO A 399 -2.07 -18.87 -0.06
CA PRO A 399 -1.57 -17.51 -0.17
C PRO A 399 -2.08 -16.65 0.99
N PHE A 400 -1.26 -15.71 1.44
CA PHE A 400 -1.72 -14.63 2.30
C PHE A 400 -1.88 -13.35 1.47
N TRP A 401 -2.84 -12.53 1.89
CA TRP A 401 -3.06 -11.20 1.34
C TRP A 401 -3.19 -10.27 2.53
N LYS A 402 -2.35 -9.23 2.62
CA LYS A 402 -2.55 -8.14 3.57
C LYS A 402 -3.68 -7.24 3.04
N GLY A 403 -4.91 -7.73 3.14
CA GLY A 403 -6.10 -6.95 2.81
C GLY A 403 -6.42 -5.99 3.95
N GLU A 404 -6.61 -4.71 3.62
CA GLU A 404 -7.31 -3.80 4.52
C GLU A 404 -8.77 -4.24 4.64
N ALA A 405 -9.15 -4.74 5.81
CA ALA A 405 -10.56 -4.91 6.15
C ALA A 405 -11.17 -3.53 6.43
N GLY A 406 -12.37 -3.28 5.93
CA GLY A 406 -13.14 -2.11 6.35
C GLY A 406 -13.47 -2.24 7.82
N GLY A 407 -13.03 -1.28 8.64
CA GLY A 407 -13.34 -1.24 10.06
C GLY A 407 -14.81 -0.92 10.34
N ARG A 408 -15.33 -1.39 11.47
CA ARG A 408 -16.71 -1.11 11.89
C ARG A 408 -16.95 0.41 12.00
N PRO A 409 -18.03 0.94 11.40
CA PRO A 409 -18.47 2.31 11.60
C PRO A 409 -18.89 2.57 13.05
N ILE A 410 -18.68 3.80 13.55
CA ILE A 410 -18.97 4.12 14.95
C ILE A 410 -20.47 4.04 15.26
N GLU A 411 -21.34 4.33 14.28
CA GLU A 411 -22.80 4.25 14.43
C GLU A 411 -23.25 2.83 14.78
N LEU A 412 -22.71 1.84 14.06
CA LEU A 412 -22.94 0.41 14.37
C LEU A 412 -22.30 0.05 15.71
N GLY A 413 -21.14 0.61 16.03
CA GLY A 413 -20.50 0.43 17.33
C GLY A 413 -21.37 0.89 18.52
N PHE A 414 -22.02 2.05 18.40
CA PHE A 414 -22.98 2.52 19.40
C PHE A 414 -24.26 1.68 19.44
N ALA A 415 -24.73 1.17 18.30
CA ALA A 415 -25.89 0.28 18.25
C ALA A 415 -25.62 -1.04 18.98
N ILE A 416 -24.43 -1.61 18.83
CA ILE A 416 -23.95 -2.79 19.58
C ILE A 416 -23.94 -2.50 21.08
N GLY A 417 -23.31 -1.40 21.50
CA GLY A 417 -23.26 -1.02 22.91
C GLY A 417 -24.65 -0.82 23.51
N LYS A 418 -25.55 -0.14 22.79
CA LYS A 418 -26.94 0.08 23.21
C LYS A 418 -27.70 -1.24 23.38
N LEU A 419 -27.51 -2.19 22.45
CA LEU A 419 -28.09 -3.52 22.57
C LEU A 419 -27.63 -4.21 23.86
N VAL A 420 -26.33 -4.21 24.15
CA VAL A 420 -25.78 -4.80 25.38
C VAL A 420 -26.41 -4.17 26.62
N ARG A 421 -26.46 -2.83 26.69
CA ARG A 421 -27.09 -2.12 27.82
C ARG A 421 -28.56 -2.50 28.00
N GLU A 422 -29.33 -2.52 26.91
CA GLU A 422 -30.75 -2.86 26.97
C GLU A 422 -31.00 -4.31 27.42
N LEU A 423 -30.22 -5.28 26.91
CA LEU A 423 -30.34 -6.68 27.31
C LEU A 423 -30.05 -6.89 28.80
N ARG A 424 -29.05 -6.17 29.35
CA ARG A 424 -28.68 -6.25 30.77
C ARG A 424 -29.74 -5.68 31.72
N HIS A 425 -30.61 -4.79 31.23
CA HIS A 425 -31.72 -4.22 32.02
C HIS A 425 -33.02 -5.02 31.89
N GLN A 426 -33.04 -6.09 31.09
CA GLN A 426 -34.19 -6.96 30.91
C GLN A 426 -34.07 -8.24 31.72
N ARG A 427 -35.21 -8.85 32.06
CA ARG A 427 -35.21 -10.22 32.62
C ARG A 427 -34.68 -11.20 31.56
N PRO A 428 -33.92 -12.25 31.92
CA PRO A 428 -33.32 -13.19 30.97
C PRO A 428 -34.32 -13.76 29.93
N ASP A 429 -35.51 -14.18 30.36
CA ASP A 429 -36.52 -14.73 29.44
C ASP A 429 -37.00 -13.69 28.41
N ALA A 430 -37.16 -12.44 28.84
CA ALA A 430 -37.58 -11.35 27.97
C ALA A 430 -36.46 -10.95 26.99
N ALA A 431 -35.21 -10.93 27.46
CA ALA A 431 -34.05 -10.70 26.62
C ALA A 431 -33.88 -11.81 25.58
N HIS A 432 -34.07 -13.07 25.96
CA HIS A 432 -34.02 -14.23 25.06
C HIS A 432 -35.11 -14.15 23.99
N ALA A 433 -36.37 -13.94 24.39
CA ALA A 433 -37.49 -13.79 23.45
C ALA A 433 -37.28 -12.62 22.46
N ARG A 434 -36.71 -11.51 22.94
CA ARG A 434 -36.36 -10.36 22.11
C ARG A 434 -35.28 -10.69 21.09
N LEU A 435 -34.22 -11.38 21.49
CA LEU A 435 -33.16 -11.81 20.58
C LEU A 435 -33.68 -12.74 19.48
N VAL A 436 -34.58 -13.66 19.83
CA VAL A 436 -35.19 -14.57 18.85
C VAL A 436 -36.15 -13.81 17.92
N GLY A 437 -37.06 -13.01 18.47
CA GLY A 437 -38.12 -12.35 17.70
C GLY A 437 -37.66 -11.12 16.89
N GLU A 438 -36.90 -10.20 17.50
CA GLU A 438 -36.53 -8.93 16.88
C GLU A 438 -35.16 -8.96 16.19
N HIS A 439 -34.23 -9.80 16.67
CA HIS A 439 -32.86 -9.86 16.16
C HIS A 439 -32.60 -11.10 15.29
N GLY A 440 -33.56 -12.01 15.16
CA GLY A 440 -33.46 -13.18 14.29
C GLY A 440 -32.47 -14.24 14.78
N LEU A 441 -32.11 -14.26 16.06
CA LEU A 441 -31.24 -15.31 16.60
C LEU A 441 -32.02 -16.61 16.74
N ASP A 442 -31.41 -17.74 16.41
CA ASP A 442 -31.95 -19.02 16.86
C ASP A 442 -31.84 -19.15 18.39
N ALA A 443 -32.54 -20.14 18.96
CA ALA A 443 -32.59 -20.31 20.41
C ALA A 443 -31.21 -20.54 21.04
N LEU A 444 -30.29 -21.23 20.35
CA LEU A 444 -28.95 -21.50 20.85
C LEU A 444 -28.07 -20.25 20.78
N ALA A 445 -28.16 -19.48 19.71
CA ALA A 445 -27.48 -18.22 19.52
C ALA A 445 -27.88 -17.21 20.60
N ALA A 446 -29.19 -17.09 20.89
CA ALA A 446 -29.70 -16.24 21.94
C ALA A 446 -29.18 -16.66 23.33
N THR A 447 -29.19 -17.96 23.63
CA THR A 447 -28.63 -18.50 24.89
C THR A 447 -27.12 -18.23 25.00
N ASN A 448 -26.35 -18.50 23.95
CA ASN A 448 -24.89 -18.29 23.94
C ASN A 448 -24.52 -16.81 24.11
N LEU A 449 -25.29 -15.90 23.50
CA LEU A 449 -25.09 -14.46 23.64
C LEU A 449 -25.36 -14.02 25.09
N LEU A 450 -26.49 -14.40 25.67
CA LEU A 450 -26.81 -14.03 27.05
C LEU A 450 -25.80 -14.63 28.04
N GLN A 451 -25.39 -15.89 27.84
CA GLN A 451 -24.33 -16.51 28.63
C GLN A 451 -23.01 -15.75 28.51
N TYR A 452 -22.67 -15.23 27.32
CA TYR A 452 -21.45 -14.45 27.12
C TYR A 452 -21.45 -13.14 27.90
N LEU A 453 -22.58 -12.43 27.94
CA LEU A 453 -22.73 -11.21 28.75
C LEU A 453 -22.68 -11.51 30.25
N ASP A 454 -23.29 -12.62 30.67
CA ASP A 454 -23.33 -13.07 32.06
C ASP A 454 -21.95 -13.56 32.54
N ASP A 455 -21.21 -14.29 31.70
CA ASP A 455 -19.81 -14.67 31.98
C ASP A 455 -18.92 -13.43 32.18
N GLN A 456 -19.09 -12.42 31.33
CA GLN A 456 -18.37 -11.15 31.47
C GLN A 456 -18.73 -10.45 32.79
N GLN A 457 -20.03 -10.36 33.11
CA GLN A 457 -20.50 -9.78 34.36
C GLN A 457 -19.92 -10.52 35.57
N ARG A 458 -19.91 -11.85 35.57
CA ARG A 458 -19.34 -12.65 36.67
C ARG A 458 -17.84 -12.48 36.80
N ALA A 459 -17.12 -12.35 35.68
CA ALA A 459 -15.67 -12.26 35.69
C ALA A 459 -15.17 -10.95 36.31
N VAL A 460 -15.83 -9.82 36.00
CA VAL A 460 -15.27 -8.48 36.30
C VAL A 460 -16.29 -7.44 36.78
N ASP A 461 -17.53 -7.85 37.05
CA ASP A 461 -18.66 -6.99 37.48
C ASP A 461 -18.96 -5.79 36.57
N ALA A 462 -18.49 -5.85 35.33
CA ALA A 462 -18.65 -4.80 34.33
C ALA A 462 -18.73 -5.38 32.93
N VAL A 463 -19.62 -4.83 32.11
CA VAL A 463 -19.78 -5.18 30.68
C VAL A 463 -19.71 -3.88 29.88
N PRO A 464 -18.87 -3.81 28.82
CA PRO A 464 -18.77 -2.59 28.02
C PRO A 464 -20.05 -2.40 27.19
N ASP A 465 -20.54 -1.17 27.12
CA ASP A 465 -21.76 -0.77 26.42
C ASP A 465 -21.64 0.65 25.83
N ASP A 466 -22.73 1.23 25.31
CA ASP A 466 -22.71 2.58 24.70
C ASP A 466 -22.43 3.71 25.71
N ARG A 467 -22.42 3.41 27.01
CA ARG A 467 -22.19 4.35 28.11
C ARG A 467 -21.12 3.91 29.09
N THR A 468 -20.51 2.74 28.91
CA THR A 468 -19.50 2.17 29.78
C THR A 468 -18.35 1.63 28.94
N LEU A 469 -17.16 2.15 29.15
CA LEU A 469 -15.91 1.62 28.64
C LEU A 469 -15.15 0.92 29.76
N ILE A 470 -14.43 -0.15 29.42
CA ILE A 470 -13.63 -0.91 30.40
C ILE A 470 -12.14 -0.79 30.04
N ILE A 471 -11.33 -0.49 31.04
CA ILE A 471 -9.87 -0.63 30.98
C ILE A 471 -9.50 -1.83 31.83
N GLU A 472 -9.14 -2.93 31.19
CA GLU A 472 -8.74 -4.17 31.84
C GLU A 472 -7.22 -4.33 31.85
N ARG A 473 -6.66 -4.64 33.01
CA ARG A 473 -5.23 -4.92 33.18
C ARG A 473 -5.04 -6.38 33.54
N THR A 474 -4.30 -7.10 32.72
CA THR A 474 -3.99 -8.53 32.94
C THR A 474 -2.52 -8.77 32.66
N LYS A 475 -1.95 -9.81 33.26
CA LYS A 475 -0.66 -10.34 32.84
C LYS A 475 -0.84 -11.41 31.77
N ASP A 476 0.20 -11.63 30.98
CA ASP A 476 0.28 -12.78 30.11
C ASP A 476 1.07 -13.94 30.73
N ASP A 477 1.18 -15.04 29.98
CA ASP A 477 1.87 -16.25 30.45
C ASP A 477 3.38 -16.02 30.68
N LEU A 478 3.95 -14.96 30.08
CA LEU A 478 5.34 -14.54 30.27
C LEU A 478 5.49 -13.56 31.44
N GLY A 479 4.38 -13.11 32.02
CA GLY A 479 4.33 -12.15 33.12
C GLY A 479 4.29 -10.69 32.68
N ASP A 480 4.28 -10.41 31.38
CA ASP A 480 4.20 -9.04 30.84
C ASP A 480 2.81 -8.45 31.07
N TRP A 481 2.75 -7.15 31.33
CA TRP A 481 1.47 -6.45 31.48
C TRP A 481 0.80 -6.19 30.13
N ARG A 482 -0.51 -6.42 30.10
CA ARG A 482 -1.40 -6.06 29.02
C ARG A 482 -2.51 -5.16 29.56
N VAL A 483 -2.65 -3.99 28.97
CA VAL A 483 -3.75 -3.06 29.23
C VAL A 483 -4.68 -3.08 28.03
N LEU A 484 -5.92 -3.49 28.24
CA LEU A 484 -6.94 -3.61 27.20
C LEU A 484 -8.01 -2.54 27.41
N VAL A 485 -8.29 -1.79 26.36
CA VAL A 485 -9.43 -0.86 26.32
C VAL A 485 -10.54 -1.53 25.53
N LEU A 486 -11.60 -1.93 26.21
CA LEU A 486 -12.72 -2.69 25.66
C LEU A 486 -13.91 -1.77 25.37
N SER A 487 -14.29 -1.68 24.10
CA SER A 487 -15.44 -0.90 23.64
C SER A 487 -15.84 -1.33 22.22
N SER A 488 -17.11 -1.18 21.84
CA SER A 488 -17.59 -1.62 20.52
C SER A 488 -17.42 -0.60 19.39
N LEU A 489 -16.65 0.48 19.60
CA LEU A 489 -16.64 1.69 18.76
C LEU A 489 -16.02 1.53 17.37
N GLY A 490 -15.37 0.40 17.10
CA GLY A 490 -14.78 0.10 15.80
C GLY A 490 -13.31 0.52 15.65
N SER A 491 -12.61 -0.19 14.77
CA SER A 491 -11.17 -0.02 14.54
C SER A 491 -10.79 1.35 13.98
N ARG A 492 -11.71 2.03 13.28
CA ARG A 492 -11.52 3.42 12.79
C ARG A 492 -11.31 4.43 13.93
N VAL A 493 -11.81 4.12 15.13
CA VAL A 493 -11.64 4.92 16.36
C VAL A 493 -10.51 4.35 17.22
N HIS A 494 -10.42 3.02 17.35
CA HIS A 494 -9.40 2.40 18.19
C HIS A 494 -7.97 2.53 17.65
N ALA A 495 -7.77 2.49 16.33
CA ALA A 495 -6.43 2.64 15.73
C ALA A 495 -5.77 3.99 16.05
N PRO A 496 -6.42 5.15 15.80
CA PRO A 496 -5.84 6.45 16.18
C PRO A 496 -5.73 6.62 17.70
N TRP A 497 -6.63 6.00 18.47
CA TRP A 497 -6.57 6.03 19.93
C TRP A 497 -5.34 5.28 20.46
N ALA A 498 -5.12 4.04 20.00
CA ALA A 498 -3.96 3.25 20.37
C ALA A 498 -2.65 3.95 19.99
N MET A 499 -2.60 4.61 18.82
CA MET A 499 -1.46 5.43 18.39
C MET A 499 -1.16 6.57 19.37
N ALA A 500 -2.19 7.33 19.78
CA ALA A 500 -2.05 8.40 20.75
C ALA A 500 -1.56 7.88 22.12
N VAL A 501 -2.08 6.74 22.57
CA VAL A 501 -1.67 6.10 23.82
C VAL A 501 -0.21 5.65 23.76
N SER A 502 0.23 5.01 22.68
CA SER A 502 1.65 4.68 22.47
C SER A 502 2.55 5.91 22.50
N ALA A 503 2.08 7.05 21.97
CA ALA A 503 2.80 8.32 22.07
C ALA A 503 3.02 8.72 23.51
N ARG A 504 1.92 8.74 24.24
CA ARG A 504 1.88 9.21 25.61
C ARG A 504 2.73 8.34 26.53
N LEU A 505 2.70 7.02 26.36
CA LEU A 505 3.52 6.10 27.15
C LEU A 505 5.01 6.29 26.91
N ARG A 506 5.42 6.51 25.66
CA ARG A 506 6.81 6.82 25.34
C ARG A 506 7.23 8.20 25.87
N ASP A 507 6.39 9.21 25.67
CA ASP A 507 6.72 10.59 26.01
C ASP A 507 6.70 10.84 27.54
N GLU A 508 5.75 10.24 28.28
CA GLU A 508 5.60 10.43 29.74
C GLU A 508 6.37 9.40 30.57
N LEU A 509 6.49 8.15 30.10
CA LEU A 509 7.11 7.06 30.88
C LEU A 509 8.37 6.47 30.25
N GLY A 510 8.73 6.85 29.01
CA GLY A 510 9.86 6.24 28.29
C GLY A 510 9.62 4.78 27.90
N ILE A 511 8.37 4.30 27.92
CA ILE A 511 8.03 2.90 27.63
C ILE A 511 7.62 2.77 26.17
N GLU A 512 8.35 1.93 25.43
CA GLU A 512 7.94 1.50 24.09
C GLU A 512 6.90 0.38 24.21
N ALA A 513 5.64 0.74 23.96
CA ALA A 513 4.52 -0.19 24.04
C ALA A 513 4.19 -0.80 22.68
N GLU A 514 3.93 -2.10 22.66
CA GLU A 514 3.36 -2.76 21.48
C GLU A 514 1.85 -2.60 21.51
N THR A 515 1.25 -2.14 20.41
CA THR A 515 -0.20 -1.92 20.32
C THR A 515 -0.87 -2.68 19.21
N MET A 516 -2.09 -3.11 19.50
CA MET A 516 -2.96 -3.78 18.55
C MET A 516 -4.40 -3.32 18.75
N TRP A 517 -5.17 -3.27 17.68
CA TRP A 517 -6.56 -2.81 17.73
C TRP A 517 -7.46 -3.72 16.90
N GLY A 518 -8.73 -3.76 17.26
CA GLY A 518 -9.81 -4.39 16.51
C GLY A 518 -11.08 -3.55 16.64
N ASP A 519 -12.21 -4.11 16.23
CA ASP A 519 -13.48 -3.38 16.33
C ASP A 519 -14.03 -3.31 17.76
N ASP A 520 -13.58 -4.21 18.63
CA ASP A 520 -14.07 -4.34 20.02
C ASP A 520 -13.08 -3.81 21.08
N GLY A 521 -12.01 -3.14 20.64
CA GLY A 521 -11.07 -2.47 21.53
C GLY A 521 -9.65 -2.40 20.98
N PHE A 522 -8.72 -2.04 21.87
CA PHE A 522 -7.28 -2.14 21.61
C PHE A 522 -6.53 -2.67 22.83
N VAL A 523 -5.34 -3.21 22.57
CA VAL A 523 -4.43 -3.81 23.54
C VAL A 523 -3.12 -3.06 23.50
N VAL A 524 -2.58 -2.76 24.67
CA VAL A 524 -1.26 -2.20 24.90
C VAL A 524 -0.48 -3.23 25.70
N ARG A 525 0.56 -3.81 25.09
CA ARG A 525 1.49 -4.74 25.75
C ARG A 525 2.75 -3.99 26.17
N LEU A 526 3.18 -4.26 27.39
CA LEU A 526 4.25 -3.54 28.07
C LEU A 526 5.31 -4.56 28.51
N PRO A 527 6.34 -4.79 27.69
CA PRO A 527 7.39 -5.75 28.02
C PRO A 527 8.19 -5.28 29.23
N GLU A 528 8.60 -6.22 30.09
CA GLU A 528 9.60 -5.99 31.15
C GLU A 528 9.22 -4.90 32.18
N THR A 529 7.92 -4.70 32.41
CA THR A 529 7.41 -3.73 33.41
C THR A 529 6.97 -4.42 34.71
N ASP A 530 7.41 -3.91 35.86
CA ASP A 530 7.04 -4.48 37.16
C ASP A 530 5.55 -4.23 37.52
N ALA A 531 5.04 -3.06 37.15
CA ALA A 531 3.69 -2.59 37.46
C ALA A 531 2.99 -2.07 36.21
N PRO A 532 1.65 -2.18 36.13
CA PRO A 532 0.92 -1.64 35.00
C PRO A 532 0.84 -0.11 35.15
N PRO A 533 0.84 0.64 34.03
CA PRO A 533 0.73 2.08 34.04
C PRO A 533 -0.63 2.54 34.59
N ASP A 534 -0.70 3.81 34.97
CA ASP A 534 -1.96 4.45 35.35
C ASP A 534 -2.98 4.29 34.20
N PRO A 535 -4.17 3.71 34.45
CA PRO A 535 -5.26 3.63 33.47
C PRO A 535 -5.59 4.96 32.78
N ALA A 536 -5.39 6.10 33.44
CA ALA A 536 -5.60 7.42 32.87
C ALA A 536 -4.73 7.70 31.63
N LEU A 537 -3.59 7.02 31.49
CA LEU A 537 -2.72 7.12 30.31
C LEU A 537 -3.38 6.55 29.05
N MET A 538 -4.35 5.64 29.21
CA MET A 538 -5.17 5.13 28.10
C MET A 538 -6.18 6.16 27.60
N LEU A 539 -6.35 7.30 28.28
CA LEU A 539 -7.36 8.31 27.98
C LEU A 539 -6.66 9.65 27.66
N PRO A 540 -6.18 9.86 26.42
CA PRO A 540 -5.57 11.13 26.03
C PRO A 540 -6.59 12.28 26.07
N ASP A 541 -6.11 13.52 26.27
CA ASP A 541 -6.99 14.68 26.27
C ASP A 541 -7.58 14.92 24.86
N PRO A 542 -8.89 15.12 24.71
CA PRO A 542 -9.53 15.33 23.41
C PRO A 542 -9.03 16.57 22.64
N GLU A 543 -8.47 17.57 23.31
CA GLU A 543 -7.86 18.72 22.63
C GLU A 543 -6.40 18.48 22.20
N GLU A 544 -5.74 17.47 22.76
CA GLU A 544 -4.33 17.15 22.46
C GLU A 544 -4.16 15.93 21.54
N VAL A 545 -5.15 15.02 21.52
CA VAL A 545 -5.08 13.73 20.83
C VAL A 545 -4.77 13.87 19.34
N GLU A 546 -5.35 14.86 18.67
CA GLU A 546 -5.08 15.12 17.25
C GLU A 546 -3.61 15.48 17.02
N GLY A 547 -3.05 16.35 17.86
CA GLY A 547 -1.64 16.73 17.81
C GLY A 547 -0.70 15.55 18.08
N GLN A 548 -1.07 14.67 19.02
CA GLN A 548 -0.31 13.45 19.32
C GLN A 548 -0.28 12.49 18.12
N ILE A 549 -1.44 12.25 17.50
CA ILE A 549 -1.55 11.40 16.30
C ILE A 549 -0.74 11.99 15.14
N LEU A 550 -0.87 13.29 14.88
CA LEU A 550 -0.16 13.97 13.80
C LEU A 550 1.37 13.83 13.91
N ARG A 551 1.93 13.95 15.12
CA ARG A 551 3.38 13.80 15.35
C ARG A 551 3.91 12.41 15.03
N GLN A 552 3.10 11.38 15.25
CA GLN A 552 3.50 9.99 14.99
C GLN A 552 3.21 9.53 13.58
N LEU A 553 2.10 9.99 13.01
CA LEU A 553 1.51 9.37 11.84
C LEU A 553 2.51 9.34 10.67
N GLY A 554 3.29 10.40 10.49
CA GLY A 554 4.27 10.53 9.41
C GLY A 554 5.36 9.44 9.38
N SER A 555 5.64 8.77 10.50
CA SER A 555 6.63 7.68 10.56
C SER A 555 6.01 6.28 10.47
N THR A 556 4.69 6.17 10.28
CA THR A 556 4.00 4.87 10.25
C THR A 556 4.05 4.21 8.87
N ALA A 557 3.96 2.87 8.86
CA ALA A 557 3.82 2.11 7.63
C ALA A 557 2.51 2.45 6.88
N LEU A 558 1.42 2.73 7.61
CA LEU A 558 0.15 3.18 7.05
C LEU A 558 0.32 4.48 6.24
N PHE A 559 0.96 5.49 6.83
CA PHE A 559 1.22 6.76 6.15
C PHE A 559 2.10 6.57 4.92
N SER A 560 3.16 5.78 5.03
CA SER A 560 4.05 5.48 3.89
C SER A 560 3.31 4.78 2.74
N ALA A 561 2.40 3.86 3.05
CA ALA A 561 1.56 3.18 2.07
C ALA A 561 0.60 4.16 1.38
N ARG A 562 -0.11 4.99 2.15
CA ARG A 562 -1.04 6.01 1.60
C ARG A 562 -0.34 7.09 0.81
N PHE A 563 0.85 7.53 1.24
CA PHE A 563 1.66 8.48 0.50
C PHE A 563 2.04 7.95 -0.88
N ARG A 564 2.44 6.68 -0.98
CA ARG A 564 2.74 6.03 -2.26
C ARG A 564 1.52 6.01 -3.17
N GLU A 565 0.35 5.67 -2.64
CA GLU A 565 -0.91 5.63 -3.38
C GLU A 565 -1.29 7.03 -3.89
N ALA A 566 -1.24 8.05 -3.03
CA ALA A 566 -1.52 9.43 -3.37
C ALA A 566 -0.52 10.00 -4.39
N ALA A 567 0.78 9.74 -4.24
CA ALA A 567 1.82 10.16 -5.19
C ALA A 567 1.66 9.49 -6.56
N GLY A 568 1.19 8.24 -6.59
CA GLY A 568 0.81 7.52 -7.81
C GLY A 568 -0.39 8.18 -8.50
N ARG A 569 -1.49 8.39 -7.77
CA ARG A 569 -2.71 9.06 -8.27
C ARG A 569 -2.42 10.47 -8.78
N ALA A 570 -1.58 11.22 -8.08
CA ALA A 570 -1.17 12.58 -8.43
C ALA A 570 -0.18 12.69 -9.61
N LEU A 571 0.14 11.58 -10.29
CA LEU A 571 1.02 11.54 -11.46
C LEU A 571 2.48 11.98 -11.19
N LEU A 572 2.91 11.92 -9.92
CA LEU A 572 4.32 12.09 -9.54
C LEU A 572 5.12 10.83 -9.80
N LEU A 573 4.49 9.66 -9.62
CA LEU A 573 5.05 8.34 -9.90
C LEU A 573 4.23 7.60 -10.98
N PRO A 574 4.11 8.14 -12.22
CA PRO A 574 3.18 7.60 -13.20
C PRO A 574 3.66 6.29 -13.83
N ARG A 575 2.70 5.48 -14.25
CA ARG A 575 2.89 4.37 -15.18
C ARG A 575 3.28 4.90 -16.56
N ARG A 576 4.17 4.15 -17.24
CA ARG A 576 4.68 4.51 -18.58
C ARG A 576 3.75 4.10 -19.72
N ARG A 577 2.92 3.07 -19.52
CA ARG A 577 1.99 2.55 -20.53
C ARG A 577 0.69 2.11 -19.86
N PRO A 578 -0.47 2.23 -20.53
CA PRO A 578 -1.71 1.62 -20.07
C PRO A 578 -1.51 0.13 -19.81
N GLY A 579 -2.04 -0.39 -18.70
CA GLY A 579 -1.93 -1.81 -18.33
C GLY A 579 -0.56 -2.27 -17.84
N ALA A 580 0.51 -1.47 -17.98
CA ALA A 580 1.83 -1.81 -17.47
C ALA A 580 1.96 -1.47 -15.99
N ARG A 581 2.23 -2.49 -15.16
CA ARG A 581 2.58 -2.31 -13.75
C ARG A 581 4.07 -2.02 -13.61
N ALA A 582 4.43 -1.00 -12.83
CA ALA A 582 5.81 -0.87 -12.37
C ALA A 582 6.00 -1.82 -11.18
N PRO A 583 7.12 -2.56 -11.09
CA PRO A 583 7.39 -3.44 -9.95
C PRO A 583 7.18 -2.70 -8.62
N LEU A 584 6.41 -3.27 -7.69
CA LEU A 584 6.00 -2.52 -6.49
C LEU A 584 7.22 -2.18 -5.61
N TRP A 585 8.26 -3.01 -5.54
CA TRP A 585 9.54 -2.62 -4.90
C TRP A 585 10.15 -1.33 -5.47
N GLN A 586 10.08 -1.12 -6.79
CA GLN A 586 10.61 0.08 -7.43
C GLN A 586 9.72 1.30 -7.11
N GLN A 587 8.41 1.09 -7.06
CA GLN A 587 7.46 2.12 -6.61
C GLN A 587 7.66 2.45 -5.13
N ARG A 588 7.84 1.45 -4.26
CA ARG A 588 8.14 1.58 -2.83
C ARG A 588 9.40 2.40 -2.62
N LYS A 589 10.49 2.05 -3.32
CA LYS A 589 11.75 2.80 -3.24
C LYS A 589 11.56 4.25 -3.67
N ARG A 590 11.00 4.51 -4.85
CA ARG A 590 10.78 5.88 -5.34
C ARG A 590 9.85 6.70 -4.46
N ALA A 591 8.81 6.08 -3.92
CA ALA A 591 7.89 6.73 -3.00
C ALA A 591 8.56 7.02 -1.64
N ALA A 592 9.40 6.12 -1.14
CA ALA A 592 10.17 6.33 0.08
C ALA A 592 11.22 7.44 -0.09
N ASP A 593 11.94 7.46 -1.22
CA ASP A 593 12.87 8.52 -1.58
C ASP A 593 12.13 9.87 -1.64
N LEU A 594 10.98 9.91 -2.33
CA LEU A 594 10.13 11.11 -2.43
C LEU A 594 9.58 11.55 -1.06
N LEU A 595 9.12 10.62 -0.23
CA LEU A 595 8.60 10.90 1.11
C LEU A 595 9.68 11.48 2.02
N THR A 596 10.91 10.98 1.93
CA THR A 596 12.06 11.48 2.70
C THR A 596 12.34 12.96 2.42
N VAL A 597 12.15 13.39 1.17
CA VAL A 597 12.29 14.80 0.79
C VAL A 597 11.03 15.58 1.18
N ALA A 598 9.85 15.07 0.84
CA ALA A 598 8.57 15.75 1.03
C ALA A 598 8.20 15.98 2.50
N SER A 599 8.57 15.08 3.40
CA SER A 599 8.31 15.20 4.84
C SER A 599 8.95 16.44 5.47
N ARG A 600 10.01 17.00 4.87
CA ARG A 600 10.65 18.25 5.30
C ARG A 600 9.83 19.50 4.94
N TYR A 601 8.84 19.34 4.05
CA TYR A 601 7.99 20.41 3.54
C TYR A 601 6.53 20.10 3.86
N GLY A 602 6.09 20.44 5.07
CA GLY A 602 4.72 20.16 5.54
C GLY A 602 3.60 20.73 4.68
N SER A 603 3.89 21.74 3.84
CA SER A 603 2.94 22.30 2.87
C SER A 603 2.90 21.58 1.52
N PHE A 604 3.70 20.52 1.32
CA PHE A 604 3.70 19.78 0.06
C PHE A 604 2.32 19.10 -0.14
N PRO A 605 1.62 19.31 -1.28
CA PRO A 605 0.24 18.89 -1.43
C PRO A 605 -0.03 17.41 -1.15
N ILE A 606 0.89 16.52 -1.52
CA ILE A 606 0.70 15.07 -1.33
C ILE A 606 0.92 14.66 0.13
N ILE A 607 1.74 15.38 0.89
CA ILE A 607 1.84 15.17 2.34
C ILE A 607 0.51 15.56 3.00
N LEU A 608 -0.03 16.73 2.64
CA LEU A 608 -1.33 17.20 3.14
C LEU A 608 -2.46 16.22 2.78
N GLU A 609 -2.47 15.71 1.54
CA GLU A 609 -3.44 14.70 1.11
C GLU A 609 -3.31 13.41 1.92
N THR A 610 -2.09 12.94 2.15
CA THR A 610 -1.86 11.70 2.91
C THR A 610 -2.37 11.83 4.35
N TYR A 611 -2.09 12.97 5.00
CA TYR A 611 -2.67 13.27 6.31
C TYR A 611 -4.20 13.31 6.26
N ARG A 612 -4.77 13.99 5.27
CA ARG A 612 -6.22 14.10 5.11
C ARG A 612 -6.87 12.73 4.90
N GLU A 613 -6.32 11.89 4.03
CA GLU A 613 -6.82 10.53 3.77
C GLU A 613 -6.76 9.66 5.01
N VAL A 614 -5.62 9.63 5.71
CA VAL A 614 -5.52 8.80 6.91
C VAL A 614 -6.45 9.30 8.02
N LEU A 615 -6.48 10.60 8.31
CA LEU A 615 -7.22 11.13 9.46
C LEU A 615 -8.74 11.14 9.25
N ARG A 616 -9.23 11.22 8.01
CA ARG A 616 -10.67 11.32 7.70
C ARG A 616 -11.25 10.09 7.03
N ASP A 617 -10.49 9.41 6.17
CA ASP A 617 -11.02 8.32 5.35
C ASP A 617 -10.63 6.95 5.91
N VAL A 618 -9.45 6.82 6.53
CA VAL A 618 -9.03 5.60 7.22
C VAL A 618 -9.50 5.62 8.67
N PHE A 619 -9.18 6.70 9.40
CA PHE A 619 -9.63 6.94 10.76
C PHE A 619 -10.99 7.64 10.79
N ASP A 620 -11.59 7.69 11.97
CA ASP A 620 -12.66 8.63 12.30
C ASP A 620 -12.23 9.49 13.49
N LEU A 621 -11.28 10.40 13.23
CA LEU A 621 -10.72 11.28 14.27
C LEU A 621 -11.78 12.18 14.94
N PRO A 622 -12.75 12.78 14.21
CA PRO A 622 -13.83 13.53 14.85
C PRO A 622 -14.61 12.68 15.85
N ALA A 623 -14.87 11.41 15.51
CA ALA A 623 -15.57 10.50 16.39
C ALA A 623 -14.75 10.10 17.63
N LEU A 624 -13.43 9.90 17.49
CA LEU A 624 -12.52 9.70 18.63
C LEU A 624 -12.55 10.89 19.59
N ILE A 625 -12.45 12.11 19.07
CA ILE A 625 -12.48 13.34 19.89
C ILE A 625 -13.81 13.46 20.63
N ASP A 626 -14.95 13.19 19.97
CA ASP A 626 -16.27 13.19 20.60
C ASP A 626 -16.37 12.15 21.73
N VAL A 627 -15.87 10.93 21.51
CA VAL A 627 -15.83 9.87 22.52
C VAL A 627 -15.00 10.30 23.73
N LEU A 628 -13.80 10.84 23.53
CA LEU A 628 -12.95 11.33 24.62
C LEU A 628 -13.60 12.49 25.39
N ARG A 629 -14.30 13.41 24.70
CA ARG A 629 -15.11 14.46 25.34
C ARG A 629 -16.27 13.89 26.16
N ARG A 630 -16.95 12.84 25.68
CA ARG A 630 -18.01 12.15 26.42
C ARG A 630 -17.46 11.42 27.64
N ILE A 631 -16.26 10.86 27.56
CA ILE A 631 -15.55 10.28 28.72
C ILE A 631 -15.22 11.38 29.74
N ARG A 632 -14.62 12.49 29.30
CA ARG A 632 -14.28 13.62 30.19
C ARG A 632 -15.50 14.24 30.88
N SER A 633 -16.60 14.41 30.16
CA SER A 633 -17.88 14.90 30.71
C SER A 633 -18.62 13.84 31.54
N ARG A 634 -18.09 12.62 31.66
CA ARG A 634 -18.69 11.47 32.37
C ARG A 634 -20.03 11.01 31.77
N SER A 635 -20.30 11.36 30.50
CA SER A 635 -21.40 10.80 29.72
C SER A 635 -21.13 9.35 29.34
N ILE A 636 -19.85 9.00 29.17
CA ILE A 636 -19.36 7.62 29.11
C ILE A 636 -18.57 7.37 30.39
N ARG A 637 -18.99 6.38 31.17
CA ARG A 637 -18.30 5.91 32.37
C ARG A 637 -17.10 5.05 31.97
N VAL A 638 -15.98 5.20 32.67
CA VAL A 638 -14.82 4.31 32.55
C VAL A 638 -14.72 3.45 33.79
N ALA A 639 -14.66 2.13 33.63
CA ALA A 639 -14.40 1.18 34.70
C ALA A 639 -13.00 0.59 34.51
N THR A 640 -12.15 0.72 35.52
CA THR A 640 -10.83 0.07 35.53
C THR A 640 -10.90 -1.20 36.36
N ILE A 641 -10.43 -2.29 35.79
CA ILE A 641 -10.40 -3.61 36.42
C ILE A 641 -9.03 -4.25 36.25
N GLU A 642 -8.64 -5.07 37.21
CA GLU A 642 -7.42 -5.86 37.14
C GLU A 642 -7.77 -7.33 37.32
N THR A 643 -7.33 -8.15 36.38
CA THR A 643 -7.69 -9.56 36.28
C THR A 643 -6.43 -10.41 36.26
N ARG A 644 -6.52 -11.62 36.85
CA ARG A 644 -5.43 -12.61 36.76
C ARG A 644 -5.43 -13.32 35.41
N THR A 645 -6.61 -13.49 34.84
CA THR A 645 -6.85 -14.11 33.53
C THR A 645 -7.76 -13.18 32.74
N PRO A 646 -7.54 -13.00 31.43
CA PRO A 646 -8.38 -12.12 30.62
C PRO A 646 -9.87 -12.46 30.75
N SER A 647 -10.72 -11.44 30.88
CA SER A 647 -12.18 -11.57 30.86
C SER A 647 -12.69 -12.09 29.50
N PRO A 648 -13.92 -12.63 29.39
CA PRO A 648 -14.46 -13.11 28.11
C PRO A 648 -14.37 -12.11 26.94
N PHE A 649 -14.53 -10.81 27.20
CA PHE A 649 -14.36 -9.75 26.20
C PHE A 649 -12.89 -9.53 25.87
N ALA A 650 -12.01 -9.47 26.88
CA ALA A 650 -10.57 -9.38 26.69
C ALA A 650 -10.01 -10.59 25.91
N SER A 651 -10.43 -11.82 26.24
CA SER A 651 -10.05 -13.03 25.51
C SER A 651 -10.49 -12.99 24.06
N SER A 652 -11.68 -12.45 23.76
CA SER A 652 -12.17 -12.34 22.38
C SER A 652 -11.32 -11.34 21.56
N LEU A 653 -10.92 -10.22 22.18
CA LEU A 653 -10.00 -9.26 21.56
C LEU A 653 -8.60 -9.86 21.37
N LEU A 654 -8.08 -10.59 22.36
CA LEU A 654 -6.79 -11.28 22.33
C LEU A 654 -6.77 -12.50 21.40
N PHE A 655 -7.92 -13.11 21.10
CA PHE A 655 -7.97 -14.20 20.12
C PHE A 655 -7.58 -13.70 18.72
N ASN A 656 -7.99 -12.48 18.36
CA ASN A 656 -7.51 -11.80 17.15
C ASN A 656 -6.00 -11.52 17.21
N TYR A 657 -5.46 -11.25 18.40
CA TYR A 657 -4.03 -11.06 18.65
C TYR A 657 -3.20 -12.33 18.34
N VAL A 658 -3.63 -13.50 18.84
CA VAL A 658 -2.91 -14.77 18.61
C VAL A 658 -2.98 -15.21 17.15
N ALA A 659 -4.12 -15.00 16.48
CA ALA A 659 -4.24 -15.27 15.05
C ALA A 659 -3.32 -14.39 14.21
N ASN A 660 -3.20 -13.10 14.54
CA ASN A 660 -2.25 -12.21 13.85
C ASN A 660 -0.80 -12.60 14.16
N TYR A 661 -0.45 -12.92 15.41
CA TYR A 661 0.93 -13.27 15.78
C TYR A 661 1.41 -14.63 15.23
N ILE A 662 0.54 -15.65 15.20
CA ILE A 662 0.86 -16.97 14.61
C ILE A 662 1.01 -16.88 13.08
N TYR A 663 0.40 -15.87 12.44
CA TYR A 663 0.50 -15.65 10.99
C TYR A 663 1.40 -14.46 10.59
N GLU A 664 1.84 -13.62 11.52
CA GLU A 664 2.92 -12.62 11.37
C GLU A 664 4.29 -13.20 11.76
N GLY A 665 4.33 -14.44 12.26
CA GLY A 665 5.54 -15.17 12.64
C GLY A 665 6.51 -15.52 11.51
N ASP A 666 6.33 -14.99 10.30
CA ASP A 666 7.32 -14.99 9.21
C ASP A 666 7.69 -13.56 8.74
N ALA A 667 7.48 -12.53 9.56
CA ALA A 667 8.19 -11.27 9.37
C ALA A 667 9.71 -11.53 9.52
N PRO A 668 10.55 -11.27 8.50
CA PRO A 668 11.92 -11.75 8.52
C PRO A 668 12.70 -11.22 9.73
N LEU A 669 13.21 -12.13 10.57
CA LEU A 669 14.31 -11.85 11.50
C LEU A 669 15.53 -11.23 10.78
N ALA A 670 15.60 -11.39 9.45
CA ALA A 670 16.57 -10.76 8.57
C ALA A 670 16.41 -9.22 8.47
N GLU A 671 15.21 -8.64 8.58
CA GLU A 671 15.05 -7.17 8.55
C GLU A 671 15.43 -6.51 9.90
N ARG A 672 15.09 -7.16 11.03
CA ARG A 672 15.56 -6.71 12.35
C ARG A 672 17.07 -6.85 12.51
N ARG A 673 17.69 -7.90 11.93
CA ARG A 673 19.15 -8.05 11.90
C ARG A 673 19.83 -7.20 10.84
N ALA A 674 19.20 -6.91 9.70
CA ALA A 674 19.78 -6.05 8.65
C ALA A 674 19.76 -4.57 9.03
N GLN A 675 18.78 -4.12 9.84
CA GLN A 675 18.81 -2.78 10.45
C GLN A 675 19.73 -2.70 11.68
N ALA A 676 20.00 -3.82 12.36
CA ALA A 676 21.01 -3.90 13.41
C ALA A 676 22.45 -4.07 12.86
N LEU A 677 22.61 -4.43 11.58
CA LEU A 677 23.89 -4.60 10.88
C LEU A 677 24.10 -3.58 9.75
N SER A 678 23.27 -2.54 9.67
CA SER A 678 23.53 -1.38 8.81
C SER A 678 24.62 -0.50 9.44
N VAL A 679 25.83 -1.05 9.42
CA VAL A 679 27.13 -0.40 9.24
C VAL A 679 27.18 1.04 9.74
N ASP A 680 27.78 1.18 10.91
CA ASP A 680 28.26 2.43 11.46
C ASP A 680 29.22 3.11 10.46
N GLN A 681 28.76 4.17 9.80
CA GLN A 681 29.55 4.94 8.83
C GLN A 681 30.77 5.61 9.49
N SER A 682 30.80 5.70 10.83
CA SER A 682 31.97 6.18 11.56
C SER A 682 33.11 5.14 11.60
N GLN A 683 32.80 3.84 11.63
CA GLN A 683 33.82 2.77 11.62
C GLN A 683 34.42 2.49 10.23
N LEU A 684 33.70 2.78 9.15
CA LEU A 684 34.25 2.76 7.79
C LEU A 684 35.25 3.91 7.53
N ARG A 685 35.19 4.98 8.32
CA ARG A 685 36.17 6.09 8.27
C ARG A 685 37.48 5.76 9.00
N GLU A 686 37.46 4.83 9.96
CA GLU A 686 38.65 4.37 10.68
C GLU A 686 39.37 3.19 9.99
N LEU A 687 38.64 2.34 9.25
CA LEU A 687 39.19 1.16 8.57
C LEU A 687 39.67 1.41 7.13
N ILE A 688 39.22 2.49 6.51
CA ILE A 688 39.71 2.94 5.20
C ILE A 688 40.51 4.21 5.45
N GLY A 689 41.78 4.03 5.82
CA GLY A 689 42.71 5.14 5.99
C GLY A 689 42.73 6.04 4.76
N GLU A 690 43.06 7.32 4.97
CA GLU A 690 43.12 8.42 3.98
C GLU A 690 44.14 8.21 2.84
N ALA A 691 44.59 6.98 2.59
CA ALA A 691 45.42 6.62 1.46
C ALA A 691 44.57 6.62 0.16
N GLU A 692 44.36 7.83 -0.35
CA GLU A 692 44.31 8.16 -1.78
C GLU A 692 43.27 7.38 -2.62
N LEU A 693 41.99 7.68 -2.38
CA LEU A 693 40.83 7.32 -3.21
C LEU A 693 41.05 7.51 -4.73
N ARG A 694 41.96 8.42 -5.13
CA ARG A 694 42.39 8.63 -6.52
C ARG A 694 42.87 7.35 -7.22
N ASP A 695 43.41 6.37 -6.48
CA ASP A 695 43.96 5.13 -7.05
C ASP A 695 42.87 4.07 -7.30
N LEU A 696 41.66 4.27 -6.76
CA LEU A 696 40.51 3.36 -6.90
C LEU A 696 39.44 3.88 -7.88
N LEU A 697 39.50 5.17 -8.25
CA LEU A 697 38.53 5.80 -9.15
C LEU A 697 39.08 5.88 -10.57
N ASP A 698 38.44 5.16 -11.49
CA ASP A 698 38.73 5.22 -12.92
C ASP A 698 38.31 6.58 -13.54
N THR A 699 39.23 7.24 -14.25
CA THR A 699 38.98 8.54 -14.90
C THR A 699 37.81 8.48 -15.88
N THR A 700 37.71 7.41 -16.67
CA THR A 700 36.62 7.23 -17.64
C THR A 700 35.27 7.13 -16.94
N ALA A 701 35.21 6.46 -15.78
CA ALA A 701 34.01 6.37 -14.95
C ALA A 701 33.60 7.74 -14.40
N ILE A 702 34.54 8.59 -13.99
CA ILE A 702 34.27 9.97 -13.56
C ILE A 702 33.64 10.76 -14.73
N GLU A 703 34.32 10.80 -15.89
CA GLU A 703 33.87 11.53 -17.07
C GLU A 703 32.50 11.05 -17.56
N THR A 704 32.25 9.73 -17.55
CA THR A 704 30.97 9.17 -17.99
C THR A 704 29.84 9.53 -17.03
N VAL A 705 30.07 9.47 -15.71
CA VAL A 705 29.05 9.87 -14.73
C VAL A 705 28.78 11.36 -14.83
N GLU A 706 29.81 12.19 -14.92
CA GLU A 706 29.70 13.64 -15.10
C GLU A 706 28.90 13.97 -16.37
N ALA A 707 29.20 13.34 -17.50
CA ALA A 707 28.43 13.50 -18.74
C ALA A 707 26.96 13.08 -18.57
N ASP A 708 26.69 11.95 -17.89
CA ASP A 708 25.33 11.46 -17.64
C ASP A 708 24.53 12.43 -16.74
N VAL A 709 25.13 12.98 -15.67
CA VAL A 709 24.44 13.95 -14.79
C VAL A 709 24.28 15.33 -15.44
N GLN A 710 25.17 15.69 -16.37
CA GLN A 710 25.06 16.86 -17.23
C GLN A 710 24.10 16.70 -18.41
N LEU A 711 23.55 15.50 -18.64
CA LEU A 711 22.66 15.18 -19.76
C LEU A 711 23.31 15.38 -21.15
N LEU A 712 24.63 15.24 -21.25
CA LEU A 712 25.38 15.40 -22.51
C LEU A 712 25.22 14.22 -23.49
N PRO A 713 25.11 12.95 -23.04
CA PRO A 713 24.88 11.83 -23.96
C PRO A 713 23.60 11.99 -24.78
N GLU A 714 23.66 11.63 -26.07
CA GLU A 714 22.56 11.80 -27.05
C GLU A 714 21.21 11.20 -26.57
N LYS A 715 21.26 10.10 -25.81
CA LYS A 715 20.08 9.46 -25.21
C LYS A 715 19.26 10.39 -24.28
N TYR A 716 19.87 11.44 -23.74
CA TYR A 716 19.24 12.41 -22.84
C TYR A 716 18.90 13.74 -23.52
N HIS A 717 19.27 13.93 -24.79
CA HIS A 717 19.06 15.19 -25.48
C HIS A 717 17.58 15.59 -25.51
N ALA A 718 17.34 16.86 -25.19
CA ALA A 718 16.03 17.48 -25.23
C ALA A 718 15.46 17.43 -26.65
N LYS A 719 14.22 16.93 -26.76
CA LYS A 719 13.53 16.70 -28.04
C LYS A 719 12.44 17.73 -28.34
N SER A 720 12.18 18.64 -27.41
CA SER A 720 11.15 19.66 -27.52
C SER A 720 11.43 20.86 -26.62
N THR A 721 10.68 21.95 -26.80
CA THR A 721 10.75 23.15 -25.97
C THR A 721 10.51 22.85 -24.49
N ASP A 722 9.57 21.94 -24.19
CA ASP A 722 9.35 21.47 -22.81
C ASP A 722 10.56 20.72 -22.28
N ALA A 723 11.19 19.86 -23.07
CA ALA A 723 12.38 19.14 -22.62
C ALA A 723 13.56 20.09 -22.35
N VAL A 724 13.69 21.19 -23.12
CA VAL A 724 14.70 22.22 -22.85
C VAL A 724 14.41 22.96 -21.53
N HIS A 725 13.16 23.27 -21.23
CA HIS A 725 12.78 23.85 -19.93
C HIS A 725 13.06 22.89 -18.76
N ASP A 726 12.82 21.59 -18.94
CA ASP A 726 13.18 20.56 -17.93
C ASP A 726 14.70 20.50 -17.70
N VAL A 727 15.51 20.67 -18.75
CA VAL A 727 16.97 20.78 -18.63
C VAL A 727 17.36 22.01 -17.79
N LEU A 728 16.73 23.16 -17.99
CA LEU A 728 16.97 24.37 -17.18
C LEU A 728 16.52 24.21 -15.72
N LEU A 729 15.42 23.51 -15.47
CA LEU A 729 14.96 23.20 -14.11
C LEU A 729 15.93 22.25 -13.39
N ARG A 730 16.51 21.28 -14.11
CA ARG A 730 17.39 20.25 -13.56
C ARG A 730 18.85 20.69 -13.42
N ILE A 731 19.42 21.31 -14.46
CA ILE A 731 20.84 21.69 -14.50
C ILE A 731 21.05 23.09 -13.90
N GLY A 732 20.13 24.03 -14.16
CA GLY A 732 20.25 25.43 -13.75
C GLY A 732 20.53 26.36 -14.92
N ASP A 733 21.46 27.30 -14.72
CA ASP A 733 21.84 28.29 -15.72
C ASP A 733 22.65 27.65 -16.83
N LEU A 734 22.30 27.97 -18.07
CA LEU A 734 23.01 27.49 -19.25
C LEU A 734 23.18 28.61 -20.28
N THR A 735 24.32 28.62 -20.96
CA THR A 735 24.51 29.41 -22.18
C THR A 735 23.71 28.79 -23.33
N ARG A 736 23.54 29.52 -24.44
CA ARG A 736 22.87 29.02 -25.64
C ARG A 736 23.60 27.82 -26.26
N ASP A 737 24.93 27.81 -26.19
CA ASP A 737 25.76 26.71 -26.66
C ASP A 737 25.63 25.48 -25.76
N GLU A 738 25.58 25.69 -24.44
CA GLU A 738 25.33 24.62 -23.48
C GLU A 738 23.93 24.00 -23.62
N ILE A 739 22.92 24.80 -23.94
CA ILE A 739 21.58 24.28 -24.26
C ILE A 739 21.63 23.45 -25.54
N SER A 740 22.35 23.93 -26.56
CA SER A 740 22.50 23.22 -27.84
C SER A 740 23.23 21.89 -27.68
N ALA A 741 24.22 21.80 -26.79
CA ALA A 741 24.92 20.55 -26.47
C ALA A 741 24.03 19.49 -25.76
N ARG A 742 22.87 19.90 -25.22
CA ARG A 742 21.91 19.06 -24.50
C ARG A 742 20.59 18.89 -25.24
N ALA A 743 20.50 19.30 -26.51
CA ALA A 743 19.28 19.26 -27.31
C ALA A 743 19.56 18.64 -28.68
N LEU A 744 18.54 18.01 -29.26
CA LEU A 744 18.65 17.52 -30.63
C LEU A 744 18.85 18.69 -31.61
N PRO A 745 19.50 18.46 -32.77
CA PRO A 745 19.75 19.51 -33.76
C PRO A 745 18.47 20.29 -34.11
N GLY A 746 18.56 21.62 -34.05
CA GLY A 746 17.45 22.54 -34.35
C GLY A 746 16.45 22.78 -33.20
N VAL A 747 16.42 21.93 -32.15
CA VAL A 747 15.49 22.10 -31.02
C VAL A 747 15.86 23.32 -30.18
N ALA A 748 17.14 23.49 -29.81
CA ALA A 748 17.59 24.63 -29.01
C ALA A 748 17.29 25.99 -29.68
N THR A 749 17.54 26.08 -30.99
CA THR A 749 17.31 27.29 -31.79
C THR A 749 15.85 27.74 -31.79
N ALA A 750 14.91 26.79 -31.82
CA ALA A 750 13.48 27.08 -31.73
C ALA A 750 13.00 27.27 -30.28
N ALA A 751 13.51 26.48 -29.34
CA ALA A 751 13.07 26.46 -27.96
C ALA A 751 13.46 27.73 -27.19
N VAL A 752 14.68 28.24 -27.40
CA VAL A 752 15.19 29.41 -26.66
C VAL A 752 14.31 30.65 -26.86
N PRO A 753 14.01 31.10 -28.10
CA PRO A 753 13.10 32.23 -28.32
C PRO A 753 11.70 31.97 -27.79
N ALA A 754 11.18 30.74 -27.96
CA ALA A 754 9.85 30.36 -27.50
C ALA A 754 9.71 30.44 -25.97
N LEU A 755 10.71 29.96 -25.22
CA LEU A 755 10.72 30.00 -23.75
C LEU A 755 10.84 31.43 -23.22
N LEU A 756 11.64 32.28 -23.87
CA LEU A 756 11.77 33.70 -23.51
C LEU A 756 10.46 34.46 -23.79
N HIS A 757 9.87 34.25 -24.97
CA HIS A 757 8.61 34.89 -25.36
C HIS A 757 7.46 34.48 -24.41
N ALA A 758 7.37 33.19 -24.09
CA ALA A 758 6.40 32.66 -23.12
C ALA A 758 6.77 32.95 -21.65
N ARG A 759 7.88 33.65 -21.39
CA ARG A 759 8.42 33.93 -20.04
C ARG A 759 8.57 32.71 -19.14
N ARG A 760 8.84 31.55 -19.72
CA ARG A 760 9.17 30.31 -19.02
C ARG A 760 10.65 30.23 -18.64
N ALA A 761 11.48 31.02 -19.31
CA ALA A 761 12.87 31.24 -18.97
C ALA A 761 13.19 32.73 -19.03
N VAL A 762 14.24 33.12 -18.31
CA VAL A 762 14.79 34.48 -18.30
C VAL A 762 16.26 34.42 -18.72
N GLU A 763 16.72 35.46 -19.41
CA GLU A 763 18.13 35.66 -19.71
C GLU A 763 18.69 36.66 -18.69
N ILE A 764 19.71 36.26 -17.92
CA ILE A 764 20.35 37.06 -16.89
C ILE A 764 21.88 37.01 -17.04
N ALA A 765 22.57 38.07 -16.63
CA ALA A 765 24.02 38.16 -16.74
C ALA A 765 24.71 37.48 -15.54
N ILE A 766 25.30 36.31 -15.73
CA ILE A 766 26.03 35.59 -14.67
C ILE A 766 27.51 35.58 -15.03
N ALA A 767 28.37 36.00 -14.10
CA ALA A 767 29.82 36.13 -14.32
C ALA A 767 30.20 36.94 -15.59
N GLY A 768 29.35 37.90 -15.98
CA GLY A 768 29.57 38.73 -17.18
C GLY A 768 29.04 38.15 -18.50
N GLU A 769 28.44 36.95 -18.48
CA GLU A 769 27.88 36.28 -19.67
C GLU A 769 26.35 36.16 -19.61
N PRO A 770 25.64 36.32 -20.75
CA PRO A 770 24.20 36.08 -20.80
C PRO A 770 23.91 34.58 -20.67
N ARG A 771 23.18 34.19 -19.63
CA ARG A 771 22.75 32.81 -19.38
C ARG A 771 21.26 32.72 -19.20
N MET A 772 20.69 31.62 -19.67
CA MET A 772 19.28 31.34 -19.50
C MET A 772 19.03 30.54 -18.23
N VAL A 773 17.99 30.91 -17.51
CA VAL A 773 17.51 30.24 -16.29
C VAL A 773 16.02 30.03 -16.40
N ALA A 774 15.51 28.88 -15.93
CA ALA A 774 14.07 28.67 -15.78
C ALA A 774 13.47 29.75 -14.84
N VAL A 775 12.33 30.34 -15.22
CA VAL A 775 11.74 31.47 -14.48
C VAL A 775 11.44 31.13 -13.02
N GLU A 776 11.14 29.85 -12.73
CA GLU A 776 10.89 29.30 -11.41
C GLU A 776 12.10 29.42 -10.46
N ASN A 777 13.31 29.56 -11.02
CA ASN A 777 14.55 29.71 -10.27
C ASN A 777 15.05 31.16 -10.21
N ALA A 778 14.38 32.11 -10.84
CA ALA A 778 14.88 33.48 -11.00
C ALA A 778 15.22 34.17 -9.66
N ALA A 779 14.32 34.07 -8.66
CA ALA A 779 14.56 34.62 -7.32
C ALA A 779 15.84 34.06 -6.68
N ARG A 780 16.12 32.77 -6.87
CA ARG A 780 17.30 32.12 -6.29
C ARG A 780 18.59 32.70 -6.83
N TYR A 781 18.66 32.97 -8.14
CA TYR A 781 19.83 33.59 -8.76
C TYR A 781 20.00 35.04 -8.32
N ARG A 782 18.90 35.81 -8.24
CA ARG A 782 18.91 37.17 -7.66
C ARG A 782 19.46 37.18 -6.24
N ASP A 783 18.94 36.30 -5.38
CA ASP A 783 19.28 36.30 -3.95
C ASP A 783 20.69 35.78 -3.69
N ALA A 784 21.17 34.82 -4.49
CA ALA A 784 22.52 34.28 -4.33
C ALA A 784 23.61 35.15 -4.97
N LEU A 785 23.35 35.73 -6.15
CA LEU A 785 24.37 36.38 -6.98
C LEU A 785 24.18 37.91 -7.08
N GLY A 786 23.07 38.46 -6.57
CA GLY A 786 22.73 39.88 -6.74
C GLY A 786 22.38 40.26 -8.18
N THR A 787 22.03 39.30 -9.03
CA THR A 787 21.76 39.54 -10.45
C THR A 787 20.44 40.28 -10.66
N PRO A 788 20.41 41.35 -11.50
CA PRO A 788 19.16 42.03 -11.82
C PRO A 788 18.26 41.11 -12.64
N LEU A 789 16.98 41.03 -12.26
CA LEU A 789 15.98 40.26 -13.00
C LEU A 789 15.23 41.16 -14.00
N PRO A 790 14.79 40.62 -15.15
CA PRO A 790 13.93 41.33 -16.08
C PRO A 790 12.62 41.79 -15.43
N SER A 791 12.08 42.94 -15.86
CA SER A 791 10.79 43.45 -15.40
C SER A 791 9.62 42.58 -15.87
N GLY A 792 8.53 42.54 -15.09
CA GLY A 792 7.29 41.84 -15.47
C GLY A 792 7.23 40.36 -15.08
N LEU A 793 8.11 39.94 -14.16
CA LEU A 793 8.01 38.62 -13.53
C LEU A 793 6.92 38.61 -12.43
N PRO A 794 6.12 37.54 -12.31
CA PRO A 794 5.11 37.40 -11.27
C PRO A 794 5.72 37.50 -9.86
N ALA A 795 5.08 38.26 -8.96
CA ALA A 795 5.56 38.46 -7.59
C ALA A 795 5.73 37.14 -6.81
N SER A 796 4.88 36.15 -7.07
CA SER A 796 4.97 34.81 -6.46
C SER A 796 6.24 34.05 -6.82
N LEU A 797 6.88 34.36 -7.96
CA LEU A 797 8.15 33.78 -8.38
C LEU A 797 9.36 34.58 -7.90
N LEU A 798 9.12 35.68 -7.17
CA LEU A 798 10.14 36.60 -6.65
C LEU A 798 10.29 36.51 -5.13
N GLU A 799 9.58 35.59 -4.47
CA GLU A 799 9.70 35.32 -3.03
C GLU A 799 11.15 34.96 -2.66
N PRO A 800 11.68 35.48 -1.53
CA PRO A 800 13.06 35.23 -1.13
C PRO A 800 13.35 33.75 -0.87
N SER A 801 14.51 33.26 -1.33
CA SER A 801 15.00 31.93 -0.97
C SER A 801 15.74 31.95 0.37
N LEU A 802 15.48 30.96 1.24
CA LEU A 802 16.09 30.86 2.58
C LEU A 802 17.60 30.60 2.53
N ASP A 803 18.06 29.76 1.60
CA ASP A 803 19.48 29.37 1.42
C ASP A 803 19.85 29.39 -0.07
N ALA A 804 19.75 30.57 -0.69
CA ALA A 804 19.94 30.72 -2.13
C ALA A 804 21.34 30.25 -2.60
N MET A 805 22.39 30.61 -1.85
CA MET A 805 23.77 30.25 -2.15
C MET A 805 24.01 28.75 -1.99
N GLY A 806 23.57 28.17 -0.87
CA GLY A 806 23.68 26.73 -0.64
C GLY A 806 22.93 25.94 -1.70
N ASP A 807 21.77 26.40 -2.15
CA ASP A 807 20.99 25.73 -3.19
C ASP A 807 21.66 25.78 -4.58
N LEU A 808 22.30 26.89 -4.96
CA LEU A 808 23.08 26.94 -6.21
C LEU A 808 24.31 26.01 -6.16
N VAL A 809 25.04 26.01 -5.04
CA VAL A 809 26.20 25.13 -4.84
C VAL A 809 25.78 23.66 -4.84
N LYS A 810 24.69 23.30 -4.15
CA LYS A 810 24.11 21.94 -4.16
C LYS A 810 23.73 21.52 -5.58
N ARG A 811 23.09 22.40 -6.35
CA ARG A 811 22.70 22.13 -7.75
C ARG A 811 23.93 21.88 -8.62
N TYR A 812 24.95 22.73 -8.49
CA TYR A 812 26.22 22.56 -9.19
C TYR A 812 26.84 21.19 -8.84
N ALA A 813 26.95 20.87 -7.56
CA ALA A 813 27.55 19.61 -7.11
C ALA A 813 26.82 18.36 -7.61
N ARG A 814 25.48 18.39 -7.69
CA ARG A 814 24.67 17.25 -8.17
C ARG A 814 24.72 17.04 -9.68
N THR A 815 25.21 18.03 -10.40
CA THR A 815 25.26 18.02 -11.87
C THR A 815 26.69 17.88 -12.40
N HIS A 816 27.72 17.93 -11.55
CA HIS A 816 29.11 17.81 -11.96
C HIS A 816 29.79 16.62 -11.28
N GLY A 817 30.94 16.19 -11.80
CA GLY A 817 31.84 15.28 -11.11
C GLY A 817 32.51 15.95 -9.90
N PRO A 818 33.59 15.37 -9.35
CA PRO A 818 34.41 16.07 -8.36
C PRO A 818 34.82 17.46 -8.87
N PHE A 819 34.84 18.49 -8.04
CA PHE A 819 35.16 19.86 -8.46
C PHE A 819 35.95 20.62 -7.39
N ALA A 820 36.65 21.68 -7.78
CA ALA A 820 37.35 22.59 -6.87
C ALA A 820 36.48 23.81 -6.52
N SER A 821 36.79 24.50 -5.42
CA SER A 821 36.11 25.74 -5.03
C SER A 821 36.24 26.83 -6.09
N SER A 822 37.36 26.84 -6.83
CA SER A 822 37.58 27.72 -7.98
C SER A 822 36.57 27.52 -9.11
N ASP A 823 36.08 26.30 -9.33
CA ASP A 823 35.18 26.00 -10.44
C ASP A 823 33.83 26.70 -10.25
N ILE A 824 33.31 26.66 -9.01
CA ILE A 824 32.08 27.38 -8.61
C ILE A 824 32.30 28.89 -8.64
N ALA A 825 33.43 29.35 -8.09
CA ALA A 825 33.77 30.77 -8.07
C ALA A 825 33.81 31.36 -9.49
N VAL A 826 34.41 30.64 -10.44
CA VAL A 826 34.45 31.01 -11.86
C VAL A 826 33.06 30.88 -12.50
N ARG A 827 32.33 29.78 -12.28
CA ARG A 827 31.00 29.57 -12.88
C ARG A 827 30.05 30.72 -12.54
N PHE A 828 30.02 31.17 -11.29
CA PHE A 828 29.04 32.14 -10.82
C PHE A 828 29.60 33.56 -10.62
N GLY A 829 30.90 33.77 -10.81
CA GLY A 829 31.55 35.07 -10.58
C GLY A 829 31.59 35.46 -9.10
N LEU A 830 31.76 34.48 -8.21
CA LEU A 830 31.72 34.66 -6.76
C LEU A 830 33.13 34.69 -6.15
N PRO A 831 33.34 35.41 -5.03
CA PRO A 831 34.58 35.30 -4.27
C PRO A 831 34.75 33.89 -3.67
N LEU A 832 35.99 33.41 -3.58
CA LEU A 832 36.31 32.07 -3.05
C LEU A 832 35.85 31.86 -1.60
N GLY A 833 36.01 32.85 -0.72
CA GLY A 833 35.68 32.72 0.71
C GLY A 833 34.24 32.29 1.01
N PRO A 834 33.21 32.99 0.48
CA PRO A 834 31.80 32.57 0.61
C PRO A 834 31.50 31.19 0.03
N VAL A 835 32.15 30.83 -1.09
CA VAL A 835 32.00 29.51 -1.71
C VAL A 835 32.55 28.43 -0.77
N GLU A 836 33.75 28.60 -0.23
CA GLU A 836 34.37 27.66 0.70
C GLU A 836 33.59 27.51 2.00
N ALA A 837 33.05 28.61 2.56
CA ALA A 837 32.17 28.56 3.73
C ALA A 837 30.89 27.76 3.45
N THR A 838 30.31 27.92 2.27
CA THR A 838 29.12 27.17 1.84
C THR A 838 29.46 25.69 1.66
N LEU A 839 30.57 25.37 1.00
CA LEU A 839 31.05 23.99 0.82
C LEU A 839 31.33 23.31 2.17
N ALA A 840 31.96 24.01 3.12
CA ALA A 840 32.19 23.50 4.47
C ALA A 840 30.88 23.20 5.20
N THR A 841 29.88 24.08 5.08
CA THR A 841 28.54 23.87 5.66
C THR A 841 27.86 22.63 5.06
N LEU A 842 27.94 22.45 3.74
CA LEU A 842 27.35 21.30 3.05
C LEU A 842 28.08 19.98 3.35
N THR A 843 29.40 20.02 3.52
CA THR A 843 30.20 18.88 3.97
C THR A 843 29.86 18.51 5.42
N GLY A 844 29.73 19.50 6.32
CA GLY A 844 29.30 19.28 7.70
C GLY A 844 27.88 18.69 7.80
N ALA A 845 26.99 19.06 6.89
CA ALA A 845 25.65 18.48 6.75
C ALA A 845 25.63 17.11 6.02
N GLY A 846 26.79 16.56 5.66
CA GLY A 846 26.92 15.27 4.99
C GLY A 846 26.37 15.23 3.56
N ARG A 847 26.24 16.39 2.89
CA ARG A 847 25.75 16.49 1.50
C ARG A 847 26.87 16.42 0.48
N LEU A 848 28.04 16.93 0.84
CA LEU A 848 29.25 16.85 0.04
C LEU A 848 30.30 16.04 0.78
N VAL A 849 31.20 15.42 0.02
CA VAL A 849 32.42 14.79 0.53
C VAL A 849 33.60 15.61 0.03
N GLU A 850 34.52 15.88 0.94
CA GLU A 850 35.79 16.53 0.64
C GLU A 850 36.89 15.47 0.48
N GLY A 851 37.78 15.65 -0.49
CA GLY A 851 38.89 14.71 -0.73
C GLY A 851 39.68 15.00 -2.00
N ALA A 852 40.53 14.05 -2.39
CA ALA A 852 41.20 14.02 -3.68
C ALA A 852 40.60 12.88 -4.51
N PHE A 853 39.85 13.21 -5.56
CA PHE A 853 39.03 12.25 -6.30
C PHE A 853 39.52 12.05 -7.74
N ARG A 854 39.97 13.11 -8.42
CA ARG A 854 40.47 13.01 -9.80
C ARG A 854 41.92 12.50 -9.84
N PRO A 855 42.26 11.51 -10.69
CA PRO A 855 43.64 11.11 -10.92
C PRO A 855 44.48 12.27 -11.45
N GLY A 856 45.53 12.66 -10.73
CA GLY A 856 46.37 13.82 -11.07
C GLY A 856 45.82 15.20 -10.66
N GLY A 857 44.68 15.26 -9.97
CA GLY A 857 44.13 16.50 -9.40
C GLY A 857 45.06 17.13 -8.36
N ARG A 858 45.08 18.47 -8.30
CA ARG A 858 45.84 19.24 -7.30
C ARG A 858 44.89 20.05 -6.43
N GLY A 859 45.04 19.93 -5.11
CA GLY A 859 44.26 20.70 -4.14
C GLY A 859 43.06 19.94 -3.58
N ARG A 860 42.20 20.69 -2.88
CA ARG A 860 41.03 20.17 -2.18
C ARG A 860 39.85 20.12 -3.16
N GLU A 861 39.24 18.95 -3.31
CA GLU A 861 38.07 18.75 -4.17
C GLU A 861 36.84 18.39 -3.33
N TRP A 862 35.67 18.69 -3.88
CA TRP A 862 34.37 18.34 -3.33
C TRP A 862 33.57 17.53 -4.35
N CYS A 863 32.76 16.59 -3.87
CA CYS A 863 31.86 15.81 -4.72
C CYS A 863 30.55 15.54 -3.98
N ASP A 864 29.44 15.57 -4.71
CA ASP A 864 28.15 15.12 -4.15
C ASP A 864 28.20 13.63 -3.78
N VAL A 865 27.58 13.27 -2.66
CA VAL A 865 27.63 11.91 -2.11
C VAL A 865 27.05 10.86 -3.08
N GLU A 866 25.96 11.18 -3.78
CA GLU A 866 25.31 10.26 -4.72
C GLU A 866 26.06 10.18 -6.05
N VAL A 867 26.64 11.29 -6.49
CA VAL A 867 27.54 11.31 -7.66
C VAL A 867 28.78 10.46 -7.37
N LEU A 868 29.45 10.65 -6.24
CA LEU A 868 30.62 9.87 -5.84
C LEU A 868 30.29 8.38 -5.72
N ARG A 869 29.13 8.04 -5.16
CA ARG A 869 28.65 6.65 -5.09
C ARG A 869 28.45 6.04 -6.47
N SER A 870 27.92 6.81 -7.42
CA SER A 870 27.74 6.37 -8.81
C SER A 870 29.07 6.16 -9.53
N ILE A 871 30.05 7.06 -9.32
CA ILE A 871 31.42 6.93 -9.82
C ILE A 871 32.04 5.65 -9.28
N ARG A 872 32.06 5.46 -7.95
CA ARG A 872 32.60 4.25 -7.31
C ARG A 872 32.01 2.96 -7.86
N ARG A 873 30.69 2.90 -8.01
CA ARG A 873 30.00 1.72 -8.55
C ARG A 873 30.46 1.39 -9.97
N ARG A 874 30.65 2.40 -10.82
CA ARG A 874 31.11 2.20 -12.20
C ARG A 874 32.60 1.86 -12.28
N SER A 875 33.45 2.50 -11.47
CA SER A 875 34.88 2.16 -11.37
C SER A 875 35.05 0.70 -10.93
N LEU A 876 34.31 0.25 -9.91
CA LEU A 876 34.31 -1.15 -9.48
C LEU A 876 33.77 -2.12 -10.54
N ALA A 877 32.74 -1.73 -11.27
CA ALA A 877 32.21 -2.57 -12.36
C ALA A 877 33.24 -2.77 -13.48
N ARG A 878 34.03 -1.73 -13.81
CA ARG A 878 35.13 -1.82 -14.79
C ARG A 878 36.27 -2.70 -14.29
N LEU A 879 36.71 -2.51 -13.05
CA LEU A 879 37.73 -3.37 -12.42
C LEU A 879 37.29 -4.84 -12.38
N ARG A 880 35.98 -5.12 -12.21
CA ARG A 880 35.45 -6.49 -12.29
C ARG A 880 35.42 -7.04 -13.72
N GLN A 881 35.20 -6.21 -14.73
CA GLN A 881 35.28 -6.62 -16.14
C GLN A 881 36.71 -6.97 -16.55
N GLU A 882 37.73 -6.38 -15.92
CA GLU A 882 39.13 -6.78 -16.12
C GLU A 882 39.45 -8.18 -15.55
N VAL A 883 38.59 -8.71 -14.67
CA VAL A 883 38.70 -10.05 -14.04
C VAL A 883 37.52 -10.95 -14.46
N GLU A 884 36.98 -10.74 -15.67
CA GLU A 884 35.83 -11.51 -16.15
C GLU A 884 36.22 -12.99 -16.36
N PRO A 885 35.45 -13.95 -15.82
CA PRO A 885 35.74 -15.36 -15.98
C PRO A 885 35.68 -15.76 -17.46
N VAL A 886 36.78 -16.35 -17.95
CA VAL A 886 36.84 -16.87 -19.32
C VAL A 886 36.13 -18.22 -19.42
N GLU A 887 35.62 -18.56 -20.61
CA GLU A 887 35.05 -19.89 -20.84
C GLU A 887 36.09 -20.98 -20.54
N ALA A 888 35.61 -22.13 -20.04
CA ALA A 888 36.47 -23.28 -19.69
C ALA A 888 37.41 -23.71 -20.84
N GLN A 889 37.00 -23.51 -22.10
CA GLN A 889 37.81 -23.80 -23.28
C GLN A 889 39.00 -22.84 -23.47
N VAL A 890 38.84 -21.57 -23.07
CA VAL A 890 39.91 -20.56 -23.12
C VAL A 890 40.92 -20.84 -22.01
N LEU A 891 40.43 -21.14 -20.79
CA LEU A 891 41.28 -21.57 -19.69
C LEU A 891 42.04 -22.85 -20.03
N GLY A 892 41.38 -23.84 -20.63
CA GLY A 892 42.03 -25.09 -21.07
C GLY A 892 43.15 -24.85 -22.09
N ARG A 893 42.92 -24.01 -23.11
CA ARG A 893 43.93 -23.62 -24.09
C ARG A 893 45.11 -22.90 -23.43
N PHE A 894 44.84 -21.92 -22.58
CA PHE A 894 45.86 -21.20 -21.82
C PHE A 894 46.70 -22.16 -20.97
N LEU A 895 46.08 -23.03 -20.17
CA LEU A 895 46.77 -23.99 -19.31
C LEU A 895 47.68 -24.93 -20.13
N THR A 896 47.19 -25.47 -21.25
CA THR A 896 48.04 -26.31 -22.11
C THR A 896 49.25 -25.55 -22.64
N GLN A 897 49.09 -24.30 -23.06
CA GLN A 897 50.17 -23.48 -23.59
C GLN A 897 51.15 -23.03 -22.50
N TRP A 898 50.64 -22.61 -21.36
CA TRP A 898 51.38 -22.17 -20.17
C TRP A 898 52.25 -23.31 -19.62
N HIS A 899 51.67 -24.50 -19.47
CA HIS A 899 52.40 -25.72 -19.06
C HIS A 899 53.20 -26.36 -20.21
N GLY A 900 53.22 -25.76 -21.39
CA GLY A 900 54.00 -26.26 -22.53
C GLY A 900 53.52 -27.58 -23.13
N ILE A 901 52.33 -28.05 -22.76
CA ILE A 901 51.70 -29.26 -23.25
C ILE A 901 51.26 -29.03 -24.71
N GLY A 902 51.87 -29.78 -25.65
CA GLY A 902 51.62 -29.64 -27.09
C GLY A 902 52.80 -29.08 -27.90
N ARG A 903 53.91 -28.70 -27.25
CA ARG A 903 55.20 -28.44 -27.91
C ARG A 903 56.25 -29.39 -27.34
N LEU A 904 56.95 -30.13 -28.21
CA LEU A 904 58.10 -30.92 -27.79
C LEU A 904 59.24 -29.96 -27.39
N ARG A 905 59.46 -29.80 -26.08
CA ARG A 905 60.62 -29.10 -25.53
C ARG A 905 61.69 -30.15 -25.19
N GLY A 906 62.94 -29.89 -25.55
CA GLY A 906 64.07 -30.78 -25.27
C GLY A 906 65.30 -30.00 -24.83
N GLY A 907 66.20 -30.65 -24.10
CA GLY A 907 67.40 -30.03 -23.51
C GLY A 907 67.34 -29.97 -21.98
N LEU A 908 68.48 -29.61 -21.37
CA LEU A 908 68.65 -29.55 -19.91
C LEU A 908 67.75 -28.49 -19.25
N ASP A 909 67.57 -27.33 -19.87
CA ASP A 909 66.72 -26.25 -19.33
C ASP A 909 65.23 -26.67 -19.30
N ALA A 910 64.77 -27.36 -20.34
CA ALA A 910 63.39 -27.88 -20.39
C ALA A 910 63.14 -28.95 -19.32
N LEU A 911 64.16 -29.75 -18.99
CA LEU A 911 64.10 -30.72 -17.89
C LEU A 911 64.04 -30.00 -16.53
N LEU A 912 64.83 -28.95 -16.34
CA LEU A 912 64.84 -28.16 -15.11
C LEU A 912 63.48 -27.48 -14.86
N ASP A 913 62.91 -26.81 -15.88
CA ASP A 913 61.58 -26.19 -15.81
C ASP A 913 60.49 -27.23 -15.45
N THR A 914 60.59 -28.45 -15.99
CA THR A 914 59.63 -29.53 -15.70
C THR A 914 59.78 -30.03 -14.26
N ILE A 915 61.02 -30.15 -13.76
CA ILE A 915 61.28 -30.53 -12.37
C ILE A 915 60.76 -29.46 -11.41
N GLU A 916 60.95 -28.17 -11.72
CA GLU A 916 60.43 -27.05 -10.92
C GLU A 916 58.90 -27.05 -10.88
N GLN A 917 58.22 -27.35 -12.00
CA GLN A 917 56.77 -27.49 -12.04
C GLN A 917 56.24 -28.69 -11.23
N LEU A 918 57.01 -29.77 -11.13
CA LEU A 918 56.65 -30.96 -10.36
C LEU A 918 57.10 -30.89 -8.89
N GLN A 919 57.80 -29.83 -8.51
CA GLN A 919 58.31 -29.65 -7.15
C GLN A 919 57.15 -29.52 -6.17
N GLY A 920 57.07 -30.47 -5.23
CA GLY A 920 55.98 -30.53 -4.23
C GLY A 920 54.84 -31.48 -4.58
N VAL A 921 54.87 -32.15 -5.74
CA VAL A 921 53.93 -33.24 -6.04
C VAL A 921 54.45 -34.54 -5.40
N PRO A 922 53.69 -35.19 -4.50
CA PRO A 922 54.08 -36.50 -3.98
C PRO A 922 54.01 -37.54 -5.11
N LEU A 923 55.14 -38.18 -5.39
CA LEU A 923 55.18 -39.35 -6.27
C LEU A 923 54.52 -40.51 -5.51
N VAL A 924 53.26 -40.81 -5.83
CA VAL A 924 52.55 -42.01 -5.34
C VAL A 924 52.63 -43.10 -6.39
#